data_AF-A0A6M0SIJ4-F1
#
_entry.id   AF-A0A6M0SIJ4-F1
#
_cell.length_a   1.000
_cell.length_b   1.000
_cell.length_c   1.000
_cell.angle_alpha   90.00
_cell.angle_beta   90.00
_cell.angle_gamma   90.00
#
_symmetry.space_group_name_H-M   'P 1'
#
loop_
_entity.id
_entity.type
_entity.pdbx_description
1 polymer ?
#
loop_
_entity_poly.entity_id
_entity_poly.type
_entity_poly.pdbx_seq_one_letter_code
_entity_poly.pdbx_strand_id
1 'polypeptide(L)'
;MQLDRVNQHRVVGGSTALSGVLSLALLANPITDVLGVILLCSGLGYSMATQLLAAWTRDEEKRLNHKATAQEMRFESDRQKLKAELKAVKDERVAIAEQIKQVEQRRDSYQAKLKAAFDNEVAQATQFLGDEAKARIAQLETEYAQKAEDADRRALVRIKKHKSQHREYERQLHTRIADLEKTCVQHDEYLRAEFDRALAGTDSILEEEIIGIQSAKKQALAEIHERDLIIERLKGMVEANSAPKKFRGSSADDQIANQVIDILLGAGIKVHGDNWDRKYHQLILWVESESAVTLEIESQLERIEIDLGLYKRPSVAIDRGLYKFVLDTDQKVVNKEVPTTPLTRVEATVDNANHLRIVGPSGSGKSTWLDNVIWLGKLLWPTANSRILDPKYPFTEWSNLTPDFKNDECIEAITTIGDEMRERFKSANGVADKYSNDSPEFRCYIEQLSYELFVIDEAQDLHRRSKACDRKLGNRKNELANGVRDSLLECLGVGRALKVKGYFITQSAKCSKINLNEDDFDNCVSIFLGASINYALNKELKDSYSSQKLAKVESEYRKRKEAGQQYLGLISDLEGDDLYLFKLPQPGHYHNRVMRSQTGVATLPTVATVNAETLTEESTQLAQETRATAALPEIAHNLPTVSPDLASLLKQGTHCPDCGTHSTSYKSKKPTKAGEVRLRCKNPDCQNEYFKWKVIN
;
A
#
# COMPACT_ATOMS: atom_id res chain seq x y z
N MET A 1 22.92 -19.75 64.02
CA MET A 1 23.11 -18.45 64.70
C MET A 1 24.57 -18.06 64.47
N GLN A 2 24.79 -16.87 63.90
CA GLN A 2 26.05 -16.10 63.81
C GLN A 2 27.28 -16.69 63.06
N LEU A 3 27.63 -15.94 62.00
CA LEU A 3 28.93 -15.73 61.35
C LEU A 3 30.16 -15.82 62.29
N ASP A 4 31.30 -16.34 61.83
CA ASP A 4 32.35 -15.52 61.18
C ASP A 4 33.63 -16.32 60.81
N ARG A 5 34.28 -15.84 59.73
CA ARG A 5 35.73 -15.72 59.45
C ARG A 5 36.72 -16.92 59.42
N VAL A 6 37.30 -17.09 58.23
CA VAL A 6 38.74 -16.94 57.86
C VAL A 6 39.83 -17.60 58.74
N ASN A 7 40.60 -18.53 58.15
CA ASN A 7 42.09 -18.60 58.12
C ASN A 7 42.51 -19.95 57.47
N GLN A 8 43.20 -19.99 56.33
CA GLN A 8 44.66 -19.82 56.14
C GLN A 8 45.55 -20.71 57.01
N HIS A 9 46.33 -21.58 56.37
CA HIS A 9 47.77 -21.86 56.59
C HIS A 9 48.24 -22.91 55.57
N ARG A 10 49.49 -22.97 55.10
CA ARG A 10 50.62 -22.04 54.93
C ARG A 10 51.76 -22.89 54.30
N VAL A 11 52.45 -22.33 53.31
CA VAL A 11 53.93 -22.24 53.17
C VAL A 11 54.80 -23.51 53.17
N VAL A 12 55.59 -23.68 52.10
CA VAL A 12 57.09 -23.72 52.06
C VAL A 12 57.49 -23.28 50.63
N GLY A 13 58.48 -22.44 50.29
CA GLY A 13 59.53 -21.65 50.97
C GLY A 13 60.12 -20.71 49.89
N GLY A 14 60.52 -19.47 50.20
CA GLY A 14 61.93 -19.08 50.45
C GLY A 14 62.68 -18.74 49.14
N SER A 15 62.76 -17.49 48.64
CA SER A 15 63.67 -16.37 49.02
C SER A 15 65.16 -16.80 48.98
N THR A 16 66.10 -16.20 48.25
CA THR A 16 66.44 -14.78 47.99
C THR A 16 67.45 -14.71 46.82
N ALA A 17 67.26 -13.86 45.80
CA ALA A 17 67.83 -12.51 45.61
C ALA A 17 69.36 -12.44 45.40
N LEU A 18 69.80 -12.10 44.17
CA LEU A 18 70.60 -10.89 43.90
C LEU A 18 70.77 -10.62 42.38
N SER A 19 70.26 -9.47 41.95
CA SER A 19 70.76 -8.51 40.96
C SER A 19 71.81 -8.93 39.91
N GLY A 20 71.47 -8.72 38.63
CA GLY A 20 72.41 -8.18 37.64
C GLY A 20 72.44 -8.89 36.30
N VAL A 21 71.95 -8.18 35.26
CA VAL A 21 72.54 -8.10 33.91
C VAL A 21 72.65 -9.39 33.08
N LEU A 22 72.02 -9.36 31.90
CA LEU A 22 72.23 -10.21 30.72
C LEU A 22 72.02 -11.73 30.87
N SER A 23 70.98 -12.22 30.17
CA SER A 23 71.06 -13.28 29.13
C SER A 23 69.71 -13.99 29.00
N LEU A 24 68.77 -13.39 28.27
CA LEU A 24 67.67 -14.11 27.62
C LEU A 24 67.94 -14.11 26.13
N ALA A 25 68.91 -14.93 25.73
CA ALA A 25 69.04 -15.44 24.38
C ALA A 25 68.31 -16.79 24.32
N LEU A 26 67.62 -17.00 23.20
CA LEU A 26 66.94 -18.23 22.76
C LEU A 26 65.47 -18.37 23.17
N LEU A 27 64.61 -17.54 22.54
CA LEU A 27 63.52 -18.04 21.69
C LEU A 27 63.28 -17.00 20.59
N ALA A 28 63.63 -17.40 19.36
CA ALA A 28 63.63 -16.59 18.16
C ALA A 28 62.22 -16.04 17.86
N ASN A 29 62.10 -14.71 17.77
CA ASN A 29 60.90 -14.04 17.35
C ASN A 29 61.01 -13.79 15.83
N PRO A 30 60.14 -14.37 14.97
CA PRO A 30 60.25 -14.24 13.51
C PRO A 30 59.96 -12.82 12.99
N ILE A 31 59.69 -11.85 13.88
CA ILE A 31 59.36 -10.46 13.52
C ILE A 31 60.62 -9.62 13.30
N THR A 32 61.76 -9.94 13.92
CA THR A 32 63.01 -9.19 13.70
C THR A 32 63.70 -9.49 12.38
N ASP A 33 63.51 -10.69 11.82
CA ASP A 33 64.06 -11.02 10.49
C ASP A 33 63.29 -10.31 9.35
N VAL A 34 62.02 -9.96 9.56
CA VAL A 34 61.22 -9.21 8.58
C VAL A 34 61.55 -7.73 8.61
N LEU A 35 61.79 -7.15 9.79
CA LEU A 35 62.16 -5.73 9.93
C LEU A 35 63.61 -5.44 9.50
N GLY A 36 64.52 -6.41 9.60
CA GLY A 36 65.89 -6.28 9.07
C GLY A 36 65.98 -6.26 7.54
N VAL A 37 64.97 -6.76 6.82
CA VAL A 37 64.95 -6.82 5.35
C VAL A 37 64.26 -5.59 4.74
N ILE A 38 63.36 -4.92 5.47
CA ILE A 38 62.58 -3.79 4.93
C ILE A 38 63.41 -2.49 4.82
N LEU A 39 64.50 -2.35 5.58
CA LEU A 39 65.33 -1.14 5.56
C LEU A 39 66.42 -1.11 4.47
N LEU A 40 66.50 -2.14 3.59
CA LEU A 40 67.54 -2.21 2.56
C LEU A 40 67.06 -2.34 1.10
N CYS A 41 65.75 -2.32 0.81
CA CYS A 41 65.26 -2.40 -0.57
C CYS A 41 64.19 -1.35 -0.88
N SER A 42 64.58 -0.30 -1.60
CA SER A 42 63.67 0.58 -2.33
C SER A 42 62.78 -0.22 -3.29
N GLY A 43 61.49 0.11 -3.33
CA GLY A 43 60.52 -0.40 -4.31
C GLY A 43 59.83 -1.73 -3.99
N LEU A 44 60.44 -2.66 -3.24
CA LEU A 44 59.88 -4.01 -3.01
C LEU A 44 59.22 -4.21 -1.63
N GLY A 45 59.53 -3.38 -0.63
CA GLY A 45 59.04 -3.54 0.76
C GLY A 45 57.53 -3.37 0.93
N TYR A 46 56.90 -2.46 0.18
CA TYR A 46 55.44 -2.26 0.21
C TYR A 46 54.68 -3.48 -0.34
N SER A 47 55.26 -4.15 -1.35
CA SER A 47 54.68 -5.37 -1.91
C SER A 47 54.79 -6.56 -0.95
N MET A 48 55.88 -6.67 -0.18
CA MET A 48 56.03 -7.73 0.82
C MET A 48 55.15 -7.50 2.05
N ALA A 49 55.03 -6.25 2.52
CA ALA A 49 54.14 -5.92 3.63
C ALA A 49 52.67 -6.17 3.27
N THR A 50 52.23 -5.73 2.08
CA THR A 50 50.86 -6.04 1.59
C THR A 50 50.66 -7.52 1.32
N GLN A 51 51.67 -8.27 0.87
CA GLN A 51 51.58 -9.73 0.72
C GLN A 51 51.52 -10.45 2.07
N LEU A 52 52.25 -10.02 3.09
CA LEU A 52 52.20 -10.58 4.44
C LEU A 52 50.88 -10.24 5.15
N LEU A 53 50.38 -9.01 5.00
CA LEU A 53 49.07 -8.60 5.52
C LEU A 53 47.93 -9.35 4.79
N ALA A 54 48.04 -9.50 3.46
CA ALA A 54 47.10 -10.31 2.67
C ALA A 54 47.21 -11.80 2.98
N ALA A 55 48.38 -12.28 3.43
CA ALA A 55 48.56 -13.66 3.87
C ALA A 55 47.95 -13.86 5.26
N TRP A 56 48.16 -12.93 6.19
CA TRP A 56 47.59 -12.97 7.54
C TRP A 56 46.08 -12.81 7.55
N THR A 57 45.53 -11.86 6.79
CA THR A 57 44.07 -11.72 6.61
C THR A 57 43.46 -12.95 5.95
N ARG A 58 44.13 -13.55 4.96
CA ARG A 58 43.68 -14.84 4.39
C ARG A 58 43.77 -15.99 5.38
N ASP A 59 44.75 -16.00 6.27
CA ASP A 59 44.89 -17.07 7.28
C ASP A 59 43.87 -16.91 8.41
N GLU A 60 43.59 -15.68 8.84
CA GLU A 60 42.56 -15.38 9.84
C GLU A 60 41.15 -15.55 9.25
N GLU A 61 40.92 -15.17 8.00
CA GLU A 61 39.69 -15.47 7.26
C GLU A 61 39.50 -16.97 7.07
N LYS A 62 40.57 -17.72 6.75
CA LYS A 62 40.52 -19.19 6.73
C LYS A 62 40.20 -19.76 8.09
N ARG A 63 40.74 -19.21 9.18
CA ARG A 63 40.53 -19.68 10.54
C ARG A 63 39.12 -19.38 11.04
N LEU A 64 38.58 -18.21 10.70
CA LEU A 64 37.18 -17.82 10.94
C LEU A 64 36.23 -18.66 10.09
N ASN A 65 36.52 -18.86 8.81
CA ASN A 65 35.77 -19.78 7.97
C ASN A 65 35.84 -21.21 8.53
N HIS A 66 36.99 -21.69 8.99
CA HIS A 66 37.08 -23.02 9.61
C HIS A 66 36.22 -23.14 10.87
N LYS A 67 36.17 -22.10 11.70
CA LYS A 67 35.29 -22.04 12.88
C LYS A 67 33.81 -21.97 12.50
N ALA A 68 33.47 -21.15 11.50
CA ALA A 68 32.12 -21.02 10.97
C ALA A 68 31.64 -22.34 10.35
N THR A 69 32.46 -22.97 9.51
CA THR A 69 32.19 -24.29 8.93
C THR A 69 32.13 -25.38 10.01
N ALA A 70 32.95 -25.32 11.06
CA ALA A 70 32.86 -26.25 12.18
C ALA A 70 31.57 -26.07 12.99
N GLN A 71 31.10 -24.83 13.18
CA GLN A 71 29.80 -24.56 13.80
C GLN A 71 28.64 -24.98 12.88
N GLU A 72 28.73 -24.72 11.58
CA GLU A 72 27.72 -25.10 10.59
C GLU A 72 27.62 -26.63 10.46
N MET A 73 28.74 -27.35 10.51
CA MET A 73 28.74 -28.81 10.61
C MET A 73 28.14 -29.31 11.92
N ARG A 74 28.32 -28.60 13.04
CA ARG A 74 27.63 -28.93 14.30
C ARG A 74 26.13 -28.69 14.19
N PHE A 75 25.70 -27.59 13.58
CA PHE A 75 24.28 -27.31 13.31
C PHE A 75 23.67 -28.35 12.36
N GLU A 76 24.36 -28.75 11.30
CA GLU A 76 23.85 -29.77 10.38
C GLU A 76 23.83 -31.16 11.04
N SER A 77 24.82 -31.48 11.89
CA SER A 77 24.82 -32.67 12.75
C SER A 77 23.62 -32.66 13.70
N ASP A 78 23.36 -31.55 14.39
CA ASP A 78 22.24 -31.44 15.32
C ASP A 78 20.90 -31.43 14.58
N ARG A 79 20.84 -30.87 13.38
CA ARG A 79 19.68 -30.96 12.48
C ARG A 79 19.44 -32.39 12.01
N GLN A 80 20.49 -33.15 11.72
CA GLN A 80 20.38 -34.57 11.39
C GLN A 80 19.95 -35.40 12.60
N LYS A 81 20.44 -35.10 13.81
CA LYS A 81 19.97 -35.72 15.06
C LYS A 81 18.50 -35.41 15.30
N LEU A 82 18.07 -34.15 15.16
CA LEU A 82 16.67 -33.76 15.27
C LEU A 82 15.79 -34.43 14.21
N LYS A 83 16.27 -34.60 12.96
CA LYS A 83 15.57 -35.36 11.93
C LYS A 83 15.46 -36.85 12.29
N ALA A 84 16.51 -37.43 12.85
CA ALA A 84 16.52 -38.82 13.30
C ALA A 84 15.58 -39.03 14.50
N GLU A 85 15.57 -38.11 15.47
CA GLU A 85 14.66 -38.11 16.61
C GLU A 85 13.21 -37.90 16.16
N LEU A 86 12.95 -36.97 15.23
CA LEU A 86 11.62 -36.77 14.65
C LEU A 86 11.13 -38.01 13.90
N LYS A 87 12.05 -38.71 13.21
CA LYS A 87 11.75 -39.98 12.55
C LYS A 87 11.45 -41.07 13.59
N ALA A 88 12.26 -41.20 14.64
CA ALA A 88 12.02 -42.13 15.73
C ALA A 88 10.67 -41.88 16.42
N VAL A 89 10.29 -40.62 16.65
CA VAL A 89 8.97 -40.26 17.20
C VAL A 89 7.83 -40.61 16.24
N LYS A 90 8.02 -40.47 14.92
CA LYS A 90 7.04 -40.91 13.93
C LYS A 90 6.92 -42.43 13.90
N ASP A 91 8.02 -43.15 13.98
CA ASP A 91 8.05 -44.62 14.00
C ASP A 91 7.43 -45.15 15.30
N GLU A 92 7.66 -44.51 16.45
CA GLU A 92 6.97 -44.79 17.71
C GLU A 92 5.47 -44.51 17.63
N ARG A 93 5.05 -43.44 16.95
CA ARG A 93 3.63 -43.14 16.73
C ARG A 93 2.95 -44.22 15.87
N VAL A 94 3.63 -44.75 14.87
CA VAL A 94 3.14 -45.87 14.06
C VAL A 94 3.09 -47.15 14.90
N ALA A 95 4.09 -47.43 15.74
CA ALA A 95 4.10 -48.57 16.64
C ALA A 95 2.96 -48.49 17.69
N ILE A 96 2.68 -47.31 18.22
CA ILE A 96 1.56 -47.06 19.14
C ILE A 96 0.23 -47.25 18.42
N ALA A 97 0.09 -46.78 17.18
CA ALA A 97 -1.11 -47.01 16.38
C ALA A 97 -1.35 -48.51 16.12
N GLU A 98 -0.29 -49.27 15.86
CA GLU A 98 -0.38 -50.73 15.69
C GLU A 98 -0.71 -51.44 17.02
N GLN A 99 -0.17 -50.97 18.15
CA GLN A 99 -0.56 -51.48 19.47
C GLN A 99 -2.02 -51.18 19.80
N ILE A 100 -2.54 -49.99 19.44
CA ILE A 100 -3.96 -49.66 19.58
C ILE A 100 -4.80 -50.62 18.75
N LYS A 101 -4.42 -50.86 17.49
CA LYS A 101 -5.12 -51.80 16.60
C LYS A 101 -5.10 -53.24 17.15
N GLN A 102 -3.99 -53.69 17.73
CA GLN A 102 -3.91 -55.00 18.39
C GLN A 102 -4.79 -55.07 19.66
N VAL A 103 -4.87 -53.98 20.42
CA VAL A 103 -5.76 -53.89 21.59
C VAL A 103 -7.22 -53.90 21.17
N GLU A 104 -7.58 -53.21 20.08
CA GLU A 104 -8.93 -53.24 19.50
C GLU A 104 -9.28 -54.64 18.97
N GLN A 105 -8.38 -55.29 18.24
CA GLN A 105 -8.58 -56.68 17.80
C GLN A 105 -8.71 -57.64 18.99
N ARG A 106 -7.92 -57.46 20.05
CA ARG A 106 -8.08 -58.24 21.28
C ARG A 106 -9.42 -57.97 21.94
N ARG A 107 -9.84 -56.72 22.06
CA ARG A 107 -11.16 -56.33 22.60
C ARG A 107 -12.28 -57.00 21.80
N ASP A 108 -12.23 -56.94 20.49
CA ASP A 108 -13.26 -57.50 19.61
C ASP A 108 -13.25 -59.05 19.69
N SER A 109 -12.07 -59.67 19.80
CA SER A 109 -11.95 -61.11 20.05
C SER A 109 -12.47 -61.51 21.43
N TYR A 110 -12.27 -60.67 22.46
CA TYR A 110 -12.77 -60.89 23.81
C TYR A 110 -14.27 -60.71 23.85
N GLN A 111 -14.83 -59.70 23.17
CA GLN A 111 -16.26 -59.49 23.03
C GLN A 111 -16.92 -60.64 22.26
N ALA A 112 -16.30 -61.13 21.19
CA ALA A 112 -16.79 -62.30 20.47
C ALA A 112 -16.74 -63.56 21.33
N LYS A 113 -15.68 -63.77 22.12
CA LYS A 113 -15.58 -64.88 23.08
C LYS A 113 -16.58 -64.76 24.22
N LEU A 114 -16.81 -63.55 24.76
CA LEU A 114 -17.80 -63.29 25.80
C LEU A 114 -19.21 -63.50 25.28
N LYS A 115 -19.50 -63.04 24.06
CA LYS A 115 -20.78 -63.25 23.42
C LYS A 115 -21.01 -64.73 23.12
N ALA A 116 -20.01 -65.44 22.61
CA ALA A 116 -20.10 -66.90 22.41
C ALA A 116 -20.25 -67.67 23.74
N ALA A 117 -19.55 -67.26 24.81
CA ALA A 117 -19.69 -67.87 26.13
C ALA A 117 -21.07 -67.60 26.74
N PHE A 118 -21.57 -66.37 26.59
CA PHE A 118 -22.91 -65.97 27.01
C PHE A 118 -23.99 -66.72 26.22
N ASP A 119 -23.87 -66.79 24.90
CA ASP A 119 -24.82 -67.51 24.06
C ASP A 119 -24.81 -69.02 24.36
N ASN A 120 -23.65 -69.59 24.73
CA ASN A 120 -23.50 -71.00 25.12
C ASN A 120 -24.02 -71.26 26.55
N GLU A 121 -23.82 -70.35 27.51
CA GLU A 121 -24.42 -70.43 28.85
C GLU A 121 -25.94 -70.19 28.80
N VAL A 122 -26.42 -69.27 27.96
CA VAL A 122 -27.86 -69.06 27.73
C VAL A 122 -28.46 -70.30 27.08
N ALA A 123 -27.79 -70.93 26.11
CA ALA A 123 -28.24 -72.19 25.53
C ALA A 123 -28.29 -73.33 26.57
N GLN A 124 -27.27 -73.44 27.44
CA GLN A 124 -27.24 -74.42 28.54
C GLN A 124 -28.29 -74.13 29.63
N ALA A 125 -28.50 -72.87 29.98
CA ALA A 125 -29.51 -72.44 30.95
C ALA A 125 -30.94 -72.60 30.43
N THR A 126 -31.15 -72.38 29.12
CA THR A 126 -32.43 -72.63 28.45
C THR A 126 -32.75 -74.13 28.40
N GLN A 127 -31.72 -74.99 28.43
CA GLN A 127 -31.85 -76.45 28.48
C GLN A 127 -32.16 -76.99 29.90
N PHE A 128 -32.08 -76.17 30.97
CA PHE A 128 -32.13 -76.64 32.37
C PHE A 128 -33.11 -75.88 33.29
N LEU A 129 -34.16 -75.25 32.77
CA LEU A 129 -35.00 -74.30 33.52
C LEU A 129 -35.56 -74.78 34.89
N GLY A 130 -35.27 -73.98 35.92
CA GLY A 130 -35.95 -73.88 37.22
C GLY A 130 -35.56 -72.57 37.94
N ASP A 131 -36.48 -72.00 38.75
CA ASP A 131 -36.51 -70.60 39.25
C ASP A 131 -35.24 -70.06 39.97
N GLU A 132 -34.27 -70.91 40.34
CA GLU A 132 -32.97 -70.51 40.89
C GLU A 132 -32.09 -69.74 39.88
N ALA A 133 -32.24 -69.99 38.58
CA ALA A 133 -31.46 -69.32 37.54
C ALA A 133 -31.79 -67.82 37.43
N LYS A 134 -33.05 -67.42 37.66
CA LYS A 134 -33.47 -66.00 37.59
C LYS A 134 -32.87 -65.16 38.70
N ALA A 135 -32.73 -65.72 39.91
CA ALA A 135 -32.10 -65.03 41.03
C ALA A 135 -30.58 -64.87 40.83
N ARG A 136 -29.93 -65.87 40.24
CA ARG A 136 -28.49 -65.83 39.93
C ARG A 136 -28.16 -64.85 38.80
N ILE A 137 -29.02 -64.76 37.77
CA ILE A 137 -28.89 -63.80 36.67
C ILE A 137 -28.99 -62.37 37.20
N ALA A 138 -29.97 -62.07 38.06
CA ALA A 138 -30.11 -60.74 38.65
C ALA A 138 -28.89 -60.31 39.51
N GLN A 139 -28.28 -61.26 40.26
CA GLN A 139 -27.05 -61.02 41.02
C GLN A 139 -25.83 -60.80 40.11
N LEU A 140 -25.70 -61.58 39.03
CA LEU A 140 -24.60 -61.42 38.08
C LEU A 140 -24.73 -60.11 37.29
N GLU A 141 -25.93 -59.70 36.90
CA GLU A 141 -26.17 -58.41 36.24
C GLU A 141 -25.74 -57.22 37.13
N THR A 142 -25.98 -57.28 38.44
CA THR A 142 -25.53 -56.24 39.38
C THR A 142 -24.01 -56.26 39.59
N GLU A 143 -23.38 -57.43 39.70
CA GLU A 143 -21.92 -57.55 39.78
C GLU A 143 -21.22 -57.10 38.48
N TYR A 144 -21.79 -57.41 37.31
CA TYR A 144 -21.23 -57.00 36.03
C TYR A 144 -21.44 -55.50 35.77
N ALA A 145 -22.56 -54.92 36.19
CA ALA A 145 -22.77 -53.47 36.14
C ALA A 145 -21.74 -52.72 37.01
N GLN A 146 -21.47 -53.19 38.23
CA GLN A 146 -20.45 -52.60 39.11
C GLN A 146 -19.02 -52.79 38.56
N LYS A 147 -18.69 -53.97 38.01
CA LYS A 147 -17.37 -54.21 37.39
C LYS A 147 -17.17 -53.41 36.11
N ALA A 148 -18.21 -53.15 35.33
CA ALA A 148 -18.18 -52.29 34.14
C ALA A 148 -17.94 -50.82 34.53
N GLU A 149 -18.62 -50.33 35.56
CA GLU A 149 -18.44 -48.96 36.08
C GLU A 149 -17.02 -48.75 36.65
N ASP A 150 -16.48 -49.74 37.37
CA ASP A 150 -15.11 -49.71 37.90
C ASP A 150 -14.04 -49.88 36.81
N ALA A 151 -14.34 -50.59 35.71
CA ALA A 151 -13.44 -50.69 34.56
C ALA A 151 -13.41 -49.37 33.78
N ASP A 152 -14.56 -48.73 33.57
CA ASP A 152 -14.65 -47.41 32.93
C ASP A 152 -14.02 -46.32 33.78
N ARG A 153 -14.21 -46.35 35.10
CA ARG A 153 -13.56 -45.41 36.02
C ARG A 153 -12.04 -45.58 36.01
N ARG A 154 -11.53 -46.82 35.96
CA ARG A 154 -10.08 -47.09 35.83
C ARG A 154 -9.54 -46.71 34.45
N ALA A 155 -10.30 -46.90 33.39
CA ALA A 155 -9.95 -46.47 32.03
C ALA A 155 -9.89 -44.94 31.93
N LEU A 156 -10.88 -44.22 32.48
CA LEU A 156 -10.91 -42.75 32.56
C LEU A 156 -9.78 -42.18 33.40
N VAL A 157 -9.41 -42.83 34.52
CA VAL A 157 -8.25 -42.43 35.33
C VAL A 157 -6.94 -42.64 34.57
N ARG A 158 -6.79 -43.75 33.84
CA ARG A 158 -5.61 -43.98 32.97
C ARG A 158 -5.55 -42.98 31.82
N ILE A 159 -6.66 -42.67 31.17
CA ILE A 159 -6.72 -41.67 30.09
C ILE A 159 -6.42 -40.26 30.64
N LYS A 160 -6.95 -39.89 31.82
CA LYS A 160 -6.62 -38.61 32.47
C LYS A 160 -5.13 -38.54 32.86
N LYS A 161 -4.55 -39.65 33.36
CA LYS A 161 -3.12 -39.75 33.67
C LYS A 161 -2.24 -39.65 32.41
N HIS A 162 -2.61 -40.31 31.32
CA HIS A 162 -1.90 -40.18 30.04
C HIS A 162 -2.05 -38.78 29.44
N LYS A 163 -3.23 -38.15 29.54
CA LYS A 163 -3.43 -36.74 29.13
C LYS A 163 -2.62 -35.76 29.98
N SER A 164 -2.51 -35.99 31.30
CA SER A 164 -1.66 -35.14 32.15
C SER A 164 -0.18 -35.35 31.84
N GLN A 165 0.26 -36.58 31.60
CA GLN A 165 1.63 -36.88 31.16
C GLN A 165 1.93 -36.25 29.80
N HIS A 166 1.02 -36.31 28.83
CA HIS A 166 1.19 -35.67 27.53
C HIS A 166 1.32 -34.14 27.64
N ARG A 167 0.47 -33.50 28.45
CA ARG A 167 0.57 -32.06 28.71
C ARG A 167 1.87 -31.68 29.41
N GLU A 168 2.37 -32.54 30.29
CA GLU A 168 3.67 -32.33 30.95
C GLU A 168 4.84 -32.48 29.96
N TYR A 169 4.78 -33.46 29.06
CA TYR A 169 5.75 -33.59 27.97
C TYR A 169 5.70 -32.42 27.00
N GLU A 170 4.51 -31.92 26.62
CA GLU A 170 4.37 -30.71 25.79
C GLU A 170 4.96 -29.48 26.48
N ARG A 171 4.74 -29.31 27.79
CA ARG A 171 5.39 -28.22 28.54
C ARG A 171 6.90 -28.36 28.54
N GLN A 172 7.45 -29.54 28.81
CA GLN A 172 8.89 -29.78 28.78
C GLN A 172 9.49 -29.51 27.39
N LEU A 173 8.75 -29.83 26.33
CA LEU A 173 9.13 -29.53 24.95
C LEU A 173 9.12 -28.02 24.68
N HIS A 174 8.07 -27.31 25.10
CA HIS A 174 8.01 -25.84 24.97
C HIS A 174 9.09 -25.14 25.79
N THR A 175 9.40 -25.62 27.00
CA THR A 175 10.51 -25.10 27.81
C THR A 175 11.85 -25.35 27.12
N ARG A 176 12.08 -26.55 26.57
CA ARG A 176 13.30 -26.84 25.79
C ARG A 176 13.42 -26.00 24.53
N ILE A 177 12.33 -25.74 23.83
CA ILE A 177 12.32 -24.84 22.66
C ILE A 177 12.70 -23.43 23.10
N ALA A 178 12.09 -22.92 24.18
CA ALA A 178 12.43 -21.60 24.71
C ALA A 178 13.89 -21.50 25.19
N ASP A 179 14.43 -22.55 25.83
CA ASP A 179 15.83 -22.61 26.25
C ASP A 179 16.78 -22.67 25.03
N LEU A 180 16.41 -23.40 23.97
CA LEU A 180 17.17 -23.45 22.72
C LEU A 180 17.14 -22.12 21.97
N GLU A 181 15.98 -21.46 21.91
CA GLU A 181 15.85 -20.11 21.34
C GLU A 181 16.72 -19.12 22.12
N LYS A 182 16.71 -19.17 23.46
CA LYS A 182 17.57 -18.35 24.31
C LYS A 182 19.05 -18.64 24.07
N THR A 183 19.41 -19.91 23.88
CA THR A 183 20.80 -20.31 23.57
C THR A 183 21.22 -19.85 22.17
N CYS A 184 20.30 -19.86 21.20
CA CYS A 184 20.55 -19.31 19.86
C CYS A 184 20.79 -17.80 19.91
N VAL A 185 19.96 -17.06 20.66
CA VAL A 185 20.16 -15.62 20.88
C VAL A 185 21.51 -15.35 21.56
N GLN A 186 21.88 -16.13 22.58
CA GLN A 186 23.18 -15.99 23.25
C GLN A 186 24.36 -16.31 22.33
N HIS A 187 24.24 -17.31 21.44
CA HIS A 187 25.26 -17.62 20.45
C HIS A 187 25.34 -16.53 19.37
N ASP A 188 24.22 -15.96 18.93
CA ASP A 188 24.20 -14.84 17.99
C ASP A 188 24.82 -13.58 18.60
N GLU A 189 24.52 -13.29 19.86
CA GLU A 189 25.16 -12.20 20.62
C GLU A 189 26.65 -12.44 20.81
N TYR A 190 27.07 -13.67 21.11
CA TYR A 190 28.48 -14.04 21.22
C TYR A 190 29.20 -13.89 19.87
N LEU A 191 28.59 -14.37 18.77
CA LEU A 191 29.14 -14.23 17.43
C LEU A 191 29.24 -12.77 17.03
N ARG A 192 28.21 -11.95 17.29
CA ARG A 192 28.27 -10.51 17.07
C ARG A 192 29.38 -9.86 17.89
N ALA A 193 29.50 -10.18 19.17
CA ALA A 193 30.54 -9.62 20.03
C ALA A 193 31.97 -10.05 19.62
N GLU A 194 32.16 -11.27 19.12
CA GLU A 194 33.43 -11.72 18.55
C GLU A 194 33.70 -11.07 17.17
N PHE A 195 32.68 -10.90 16.32
CA PHE A 195 32.79 -10.14 15.07
C PHE A 195 33.13 -8.68 15.34
N ASP A 196 32.48 -8.04 16.32
CA ASP A 196 32.74 -6.66 16.72
C ASP A 196 34.14 -6.52 17.33
N ARG A 197 34.62 -7.51 18.11
CA ARG A 197 36.00 -7.52 18.61
C ARG A 197 37.04 -7.76 17.51
N ALA A 198 36.74 -8.62 16.54
CA ALA A 198 37.59 -8.84 15.38
C ALA A 198 37.64 -7.58 14.52
N LEU A 199 36.48 -6.95 14.27
CA LEU A 199 36.34 -5.67 13.57
C LEU A 199 37.11 -4.55 14.29
N ALA A 200 36.96 -4.40 15.60
CA ALA A 200 37.70 -3.41 16.38
C ALA A 200 39.22 -3.65 16.38
N GLY A 201 39.66 -4.92 16.35
CA GLY A 201 41.07 -5.27 16.19
C GLY A 201 41.60 -4.94 14.80
N THR A 202 40.83 -5.22 13.74
CA THR A 202 41.18 -4.81 12.38
C THR A 202 41.09 -3.31 12.18
N ASP A 203 40.16 -2.61 12.83
CA ASP A 203 40.02 -1.15 12.75
C ASP A 203 41.17 -0.47 13.48
N SER A 204 41.67 -1.01 14.60
CA SER A 204 42.87 -0.49 15.27
C SER A 204 44.15 -0.66 14.42
N ILE A 205 44.31 -1.80 13.74
CA ILE A 205 45.45 -2.06 12.86
C ILE A 205 45.32 -1.23 11.57
N LEU A 206 44.10 -1.14 11.02
CA LEU A 206 43.78 -0.28 9.87
C LEU A 206 43.92 1.19 10.25
N GLU A 207 43.62 1.63 11.45
CA GLU A 207 43.82 3.02 11.88
C GLU A 207 45.31 3.34 12.02
N GLU A 208 46.14 2.45 12.58
CA GLU A 208 47.59 2.64 12.61
C GLU A 208 48.21 2.63 11.20
N GLU A 209 47.77 1.72 10.31
CA GLU A 209 48.20 1.72 8.91
C GLU A 209 47.59 2.88 8.11
N ILE A 210 46.37 3.32 8.40
CA ILE A 210 45.73 4.49 7.79
C ILE A 210 46.45 5.73 8.26
N ILE A 211 46.89 5.85 9.50
CA ILE A 211 47.70 6.98 9.98
C ILE A 211 49.07 6.95 9.30
N GLY A 212 49.69 5.77 9.16
CA GLY A 212 50.94 5.59 8.40
C GLY A 212 50.80 5.97 6.93
N ILE A 213 49.78 5.42 6.24
CA ILE A 213 49.43 5.67 4.84
C ILE A 213 48.93 7.10 4.66
N GLN A 214 48.21 7.71 5.62
CA GLN A 214 47.78 9.11 5.55
C GLN A 214 48.96 10.04 5.77
N SER A 215 49.96 9.69 6.59
CA SER A 215 51.19 10.48 6.69
C SER A 215 51.99 10.43 5.38
N ALA A 216 52.15 9.23 4.79
CA ALA A 216 52.82 9.03 3.52
C ALA A 216 52.02 9.63 2.34
N LYS A 217 50.69 9.51 2.37
CA LYS A 217 49.75 10.12 1.42
C LYS A 217 49.71 11.63 1.59
N LYS A 218 49.82 12.19 2.79
CA LYS A 218 49.88 13.65 3.01
C LYS A 218 51.20 14.21 2.49
N GLN A 219 52.30 13.47 2.63
CA GLN A 219 53.60 13.83 2.09
C GLN A 219 53.63 13.71 0.56
N ALA A 220 53.09 12.61 0.00
CA ALA A 220 52.95 12.41 -1.43
C ALA A 220 51.90 13.34 -2.07
N LEU A 221 50.80 13.65 -1.38
CA LEU A 221 49.82 14.64 -1.81
C LEU A 221 50.35 16.05 -1.68
N ALA A 222 51.26 16.36 -0.75
CA ALA A 222 51.92 17.66 -0.74
C ALA A 222 52.83 17.82 -1.96
N GLU A 223 53.60 16.79 -2.31
CA GLU A 223 54.45 16.79 -3.52
C GLU A 223 53.62 16.74 -4.82
N ILE A 224 52.53 15.97 -4.85
CA ILE A 224 51.59 15.93 -5.98
C ILE A 224 50.83 17.24 -6.07
N HIS A 225 50.40 17.86 -4.97
CA HIS A 225 49.73 19.16 -4.97
C HIS A 225 50.68 20.26 -5.43
N GLU A 226 51.95 20.22 -5.07
CA GLU A 226 52.95 21.16 -5.56
C GLU A 226 53.20 21.00 -7.07
N ARG A 227 53.23 19.76 -7.56
CA ARG A 227 53.34 19.45 -9.01
C ARG A 227 52.05 19.74 -9.77
N ASP A 228 50.89 19.49 -9.19
CA ASP A 228 49.57 19.79 -9.74
C ASP A 228 49.32 21.29 -9.74
N LEU A 229 49.82 22.06 -8.76
CA LEU A 229 49.79 23.52 -8.82
C LEU A 229 50.64 24.06 -9.97
N ILE A 230 51.78 23.44 -10.26
CA ILE A 230 52.63 23.82 -11.40
C ILE A 230 51.98 23.41 -12.73
N ILE A 231 51.39 22.21 -12.79
CA ILE A 231 50.69 21.69 -13.98
C ILE A 231 49.37 22.42 -14.21
N GLU A 232 48.59 22.74 -13.18
CA GLU A 232 47.39 23.60 -13.27
C GLU A 232 47.74 25.02 -13.64
N ARG A 233 48.86 25.57 -13.17
CA ARG A 233 49.29 26.91 -13.58
C ARG A 233 49.67 26.93 -15.06
N LEU A 234 50.29 25.87 -15.57
CA LEU A 234 50.65 25.74 -16.99
C LEU A 234 49.46 25.36 -17.88
N LYS A 235 48.58 24.46 -17.44
CA LYS A 235 47.33 24.11 -18.13
C LYS A 235 46.34 25.28 -18.09
N GLY A 236 46.20 25.94 -16.96
CA GLY A 236 45.38 27.15 -16.80
C GLY A 236 45.85 28.30 -17.66
N MET A 237 47.15 28.46 -17.94
CA MET A 237 47.65 29.46 -18.89
C MET A 237 47.41 29.10 -20.36
N VAL A 238 47.31 27.81 -20.71
CA VAL A 238 47.03 27.33 -22.08
C VAL A 238 45.53 27.24 -22.36
N GLU A 239 44.73 26.77 -21.39
CA GLU A 239 43.28 26.75 -21.42
C GLU A 239 42.70 28.17 -21.30
N ALA A 240 43.24 29.08 -20.46
CA ALA A 240 42.73 30.45 -20.41
C ALA A 240 42.94 31.24 -21.72
N ASN A 241 43.87 30.83 -22.58
CA ASN A 241 44.13 31.46 -23.88
C ASN A 241 43.41 30.79 -25.06
N SER A 242 42.77 29.63 -24.86
CA SER A 242 42.08 28.87 -25.92
C SER A 242 40.65 28.44 -25.56
N ALA A 243 40.24 28.64 -24.31
CA ALA A 243 38.92 28.28 -23.84
C ALA A 243 37.87 29.30 -24.31
N PRO A 244 36.70 28.81 -24.75
CA PRO A 244 35.60 29.68 -25.13
C PRO A 244 35.17 30.55 -23.95
N LYS A 245 34.93 31.84 -24.20
CA LYS A 245 34.47 32.76 -23.15
C LYS A 245 33.13 32.26 -22.60
N LYS A 246 33.14 31.79 -21.36
CA LYS A 246 31.94 31.45 -20.59
C LYS A 246 31.37 32.68 -19.89
N PHE A 247 30.07 32.66 -19.60
CA PHE A 247 29.42 33.66 -18.77
C PHE A 247 30.01 33.60 -17.35
N ARG A 248 30.45 34.75 -16.82
CA ARG A 248 31.29 34.84 -15.60
C ARG A 248 30.51 34.99 -14.29
N GLY A 249 29.18 34.88 -14.31
CA GLY A 249 28.37 34.96 -13.10
C GLY A 249 28.13 33.59 -12.44
N SER A 250 27.71 33.62 -11.18
CA SER A 250 27.36 32.42 -10.39
C SER A 250 25.86 32.14 -10.36
N SER A 251 25.06 32.87 -11.15
CA SER A 251 23.61 32.69 -11.16
C SER A 251 23.22 31.36 -11.81
N ALA A 252 22.01 30.88 -11.52
CA ALA A 252 21.46 29.70 -12.20
C ALA A 252 21.36 29.92 -13.73
N ASP A 253 21.09 31.15 -14.15
CA ASP A 253 21.03 31.52 -15.57
C ASP A 253 22.41 31.45 -16.23
N ASP A 254 23.48 31.86 -15.55
CA ASP A 254 24.86 31.69 -16.03
C ASP A 254 25.21 30.21 -16.22
N GLN A 255 24.74 29.34 -15.31
CA GLN A 255 24.98 27.90 -15.40
C GLN A 255 24.28 27.30 -16.61
N ILE A 256 23.00 27.63 -16.83
CA ILE A 256 22.23 27.18 -17.99
C ILE A 256 22.87 27.72 -19.29
N ALA A 257 23.27 29.00 -19.30
CA ALA A 257 23.93 29.62 -20.44
C ALA A 257 25.26 28.95 -20.81
N ASN A 258 26.05 28.59 -19.79
CA ASN A 258 27.30 27.86 -19.98
C ASN A 258 27.09 26.40 -20.42
N GLN A 259 26.00 25.76 -20.00
CA GLN A 259 25.64 24.42 -20.50
C GLN A 259 25.26 24.45 -21.99
N VAL A 260 24.57 25.50 -22.47
CA VAL A 260 24.34 25.68 -23.92
C VAL A 260 25.67 25.76 -24.68
N ILE A 261 26.63 26.54 -24.18
CA ILE A 261 27.97 26.62 -24.76
C ILE A 261 28.63 25.24 -24.77
N ASP A 262 28.56 24.48 -23.67
CA ASP A 262 29.17 23.15 -23.56
C ASP A 262 28.55 22.13 -24.52
N ILE A 263 27.22 22.17 -24.75
CA ILE A 263 26.53 21.32 -25.73
C ILE A 263 27.00 21.62 -27.15
N LEU A 264 27.09 22.91 -27.50
CA LEU A 264 27.55 23.35 -28.82
C LEU A 264 29.02 22.96 -29.05
N LEU A 265 29.88 23.15 -28.05
CA LEU A 265 31.28 22.72 -28.11
C LEU A 265 31.41 21.20 -28.24
N GLY A 266 30.57 20.44 -27.53
CA GLY A 266 30.49 18.98 -27.65
C GLY A 266 30.03 18.50 -29.02
N ALA A 267 29.35 19.35 -29.79
CA ALA A 267 29.00 19.12 -31.19
C ALA A 267 30.09 19.61 -32.18
N GLY A 268 31.22 20.11 -31.68
CA GLY A 268 32.32 20.65 -32.48
C GLY A 268 32.14 22.11 -32.90
N ILE A 269 31.09 22.79 -32.42
CA ILE A 269 30.75 24.16 -32.78
C ILE A 269 31.44 25.11 -31.80
N LYS A 270 32.47 25.83 -32.26
CA LYS A 270 33.19 26.80 -31.44
C LYS A 270 32.38 28.08 -31.27
N VAL A 271 32.01 28.36 -30.01
CA VAL A 271 31.16 29.49 -29.63
C VAL A 271 31.64 30.17 -28.35
N HIS A 272 31.28 31.44 -28.18
CA HIS A 272 31.62 32.28 -27.03
C HIS A 272 30.37 32.99 -26.49
N GLY A 273 30.19 33.01 -25.18
CA GLY A 273 29.14 33.78 -24.54
C GLY A 273 29.45 35.27 -24.56
N ASP A 274 28.49 36.08 -25.02
CA ASP A 274 28.58 37.54 -25.02
C ASP A 274 27.77 38.12 -23.84
N ASN A 275 26.45 37.96 -23.88
CA ASN A 275 25.56 38.42 -22.83
C ASN A 275 24.33 37.51 -22.65
N TRP A 276 23.63 37.64 -21.53
CA TRP A 276 22.31 37.04 -21.33
C TRP A 276 21.35 38.03 -20.66
N ASP A 277 20.06 37.81 -20.88
CA ASP A 277 18.97 38.58 -20.27
C ASP A 277 17.85 37.62 -19.88
N ARG A 278 17.19 37.92 -18.76
CA ARG A 278 16.09 37.11 -18.24
C ARG A 278 14.76 37.86 -18.40
N LYS A 279 13.85 37.28 -19.18
CA LYS A 279 12.49 37.80 -19.37
C LYS A 279 11.49 36.78 -18.89
N TYR A 280 11.02 36.94 -17.65
CA TYR A 280 10.07 36.02 -17.01
C TYR A 280 10.59 34.56 -17.02
N HIS A 281 9.92 33.67 -17.74
CA HIS A 281 10.25 32.25 -17.87
C HIS A 281 11.31 31.97 -18.95
N GLN A 282 11.75 33.02 -19.66
CA GLN A 282 12.69 32.90 -20.76
C GLN A 282 14.07 33.42 -20.39
N LEU A 283 15.08 32.62 -20.70
CA LEU A 283 16.48 33.02 -20.71
C LEU A 283 16.89 33.30 -22.15
N ILE A 284 17.32 34.52 -22.41
CA ILE A 284 17.76 34.98 -23.72
C ILE A 284 19.28 35.07 -23.69
N LEU A 285 19.95 34.34 -24.58
CA LEU A 285 21.42 34.29 -24.63
C LEU A 285 21.91 34.86 -25.96
N TRP A 286 22.97 35.65 -25.94
CA TRP A 286 23.70 36.05 -27.13
C TRP A 286 25.07 35.38 -27.14
N VAL A 287 25.36 34.72 -28.26
CA VAL A 287 26.52 33.86 -28.43
C VAL A 287 27.21 34.21 -29.75
N GLU A 288 28.52 34.44 -29.69
CA GLU A 288 29.38 34.64 -30.85
C GLU A 288 29.88 33.28 -31.34
N SER A 289 30.01 33.07 -32.65
CA SER A 289 30.60 31.84 -33.21
C SER A 289 31.83 32.15 -34.04
N GLU A 290 32.88 31.34 -33.85
CA GLU A 290 34.12 31.47 -34.62
C GLU A 290 34.06 30.80 -36.00
N SER A 291 33.14 29.84 -36.21
CA SER A 291 33.21 28.95 -37.38
C SER A 291 31.88 28.36 -37.87
N ALA A 292 30.76 28.57 -37.17
CA ALA A 292 29.53 27.83 -37.45
C ALA A 292 28.59 28.51 -38.45
N VAL A 293 28.02 27.68 -39.33
CA VAL A 293 26.91 28.07 -40.22
C VAL A 293 25.59 27.89 -39.48
N THR A 294 24.61 28.78 -39.66
CA THR A 294 23.33 28.78 -38.92
C THR A 294 22.63 27.41 -38.88
N LEU A 295 22.71 26.65 -39.96
CA LEU A 295 22.17 25.28 -40.07
C LEU A 295 22.77 24.31 -39.04
N GLU A 296 24.06 24.43 -38.72
CA GLU A 296 24.74 23.57 -37.75
C GLU A 296 24.22 23.85 -36.34
N ILE A 297 24.01 25.13 -36.00
CA ILE A 297 23.42 25.52 -34.71
C ILE A 297 21.95 25.08 -34.61
N GLU A 298 21.16 25.27 -35.68
CA GLU A 298 19.76 24.84 -35.72
C GLU A 298 19.59 23.32 -35.52
N SER A 299 20.55 22.54 -36.03
CA SER A 299 20.59 21.08 -35.83
C SER A 299 20.76 20.66 -34.37
N GLN A 300 21.34 21.52 -33.53
CA GLN A 300 21.57 21.25 -32.12
C GLN A 300 20.42 21.69 -31.20
N LEU A 301 19.42 22.42 -31.70
CA LEU A 301 18.34 22.95 -30.85
C LEU A 301 17.52 21.87 -30.15
N GLU A 302 17.29 20.73 -30.82
CA GLU A 302 16.57 19.59 -30.22
C GLU A 302 17.42 18.93 -29.12
N ARG A 303 18.74 18.86 -29.31
CA ARG A 303 19.65 18.37 -28.28
C ARG A 303 19.71 19.31 -27.08
N ILE A 304 19.76 20.62 -27.31
CA ILE A 304 19.71 21.64 -26.25
C ILE A 304 18.41 21.54 -25.45
N GLU A 305 17.27 21.29 -26.10
CA GLU A 305 15.98 21.05 -25.43
C GLU A 305 16.05 19.84 -24.49
N ILE A 306 16.55 18.71 -24.98
CA ILE A 306 16.63 17.45 -24.22
C ILE A 306 17.63 17.55 -23.06
N ASP A 307 18.86 18.02 -23.34
CA ASP A 307 19.96 18.00 -22.39
C ASP A 307 19.73 19.00 -21.24
N LEU A 308 19.05 20.12 -21.50
CA LEU A 308 18.70 21.12 -20.48
C LEU A 308 17.30 20.91 -19.87
N GLY A 309 16.52 19.96 -20.38
CA GLY A 309 15.15 19.71 -19.91
C GLY A 309 14.22 20.90 -20.12
N LEU A 310 14.38 21.63 -21.23
CA LEU A 310 13.56 22.82 -21.52
C LEU A 310 12.11 22.42 -21.83
N TYR A 311 11.16 23.32 -21.53
CA TYR A 311 9.74 23.07 -21.76
C TYR A 311 9.33 23.12 -23.23
N LYS A 312 10.15 23.76 -24.04
CA LYS A 312 9.93 23.97 -25.46
C LYS A 312 11.27 24.05 -26.16
N ARG A 313 11.31 23.53 -27.38
CA ARG A 313 12.43 23.70 -28.29
C ARG A 313 12.90 25.16 -28.34
N PRO A 314 14.17 25.44 -28.02
CA PRO A 314 14.71 26.78 -28.09
C PRO A 314 14.72 27.30 -29.52
N SER A 315 14.62 28.61 -29.66
CA SER A 315 14.71 29.28 -30.98
C SER A 315 16.01 30.06 -31.08
N VAL A 316 16.58 30.08 -32.28
CA VAL A 316 17.79 30.84 -32.59
C VAL A 316 17.49 31.87 -33.68
N ALA A 317 17.99 33.09 -33.50
CA ALA A 317 17.95 34.14 -34.50
C ALA A 317 19.29 34.90 -34.51
N ILE A 318 19.63 35.57 -35.60
CA ILE A 318 20.80 36.45 -35.62
C ILE A 318 20.36 37.84 -35.18
N ASP A 319 20.94 38.35 -34.10
CA ASP A 319 20.66 39.68 -33.53
C ASP A 319 22.00 40.37 -33.28
N ARG A 320 22.23 41.52 -33.93
CA ARG A 320 23.48 42.30 -33.85
C ARG A 320 24.75 41.53 -34.25
N GLY A 321 24.64 40.60 -35.18
CA GLY A 321 25.78 39.76 -35.62
C GLY A 321 26.10 38.61 -34.66
N LEU A 322 25.28 38.39 -33.62
CA LEU A 322 25.40 37.30 -32.66
C LEU A 322 24.22 36.32 -32.80
N TYR A 323 24.43 35.08 -32.41
CA TYR A 323 23.35 34.10 -32.30
C TYR A 323 22.59 34.31 -31.00
N LYS A 324 21.32 34.69 -31.13
CA LYS A 324 20.39 34.89 -30.04
C LYS A 324 19.56 33.63 -29.81
N PHE A 325 19.81 32.95 -28.70
CA PHE A 325 18.98 31.84 -28.23
C PHE A 325 17.88 32.35 -27.32
N VAL A 326 16.68 31.81 -27.45
CA VAL A 326 15.57 32.00 -26.51
C VAL A 326 15.22 30.64 -25.93
N LEU A 327 15.44 30.49 -24.62
CA LEU A 327 15.26 29.24 -23.87
C LEU A 327 14.09 29.38 -22.88
N ASP A 328 13.15 28.43 -22.89
CA ASP A 328 12.06 28.36 -21.90
C ASP A 328 12.51 27.51 -20.69
N THR A 329 13.23 28.13 -19.75
CA THR A 329 13.94 27.44 -18.64
C THR A 329 13.06 27.14 -17.44
N ASP A 330 12.13 28.04 -17.12
CA ASP A 330 11.23 27.84 -15.99
C ASP A 330 9.88 27.32 -16.45
N GLN A 331 9.28 26.47 -15.61
CA GLN A 331 7.90 26.10 -15.76
C GLN A 331 7.11 27.40 -15.73
N LYS A 332 6.43 27.75 -16.83
CA LYS A 332 5.29 28.67 -16.76
C LYS A 332 4.50 28.18 -15.55
N VAL A 333 4.35 28.98 -14.49
CA VAL A 333 3.75 28.53 -13.23
C VAL A 333 2.32 28.11 -13.52
N VAL A 334 2.20 26.86 -13.93
CA VAL A 334 1.00 26.07 -13.95
C VAL A 334 1.18 25.31 -12.66
N ASN A 335 0.58 25.82 -11.59
CA ASN A 335 0.23 24.98 -10.45
C ASN A 335 -0.19 23.64 -11.05
N LYS A 336 0.57 22.55 -10.82
CA LYS A 336 0.14 21.22 -11.26
C LYS A 336 -1.22 21.03 -10.62
N GLU A 337 -2.28 21.22 -11.40
CA GLU A 337 -3.64 21.09 -10.91
C GLU A 337 -3.73 19.68 -10.37
N VAL A 338 -3.82 19.56 -9.04
CA VAL A 338 -4.18 18.31 -8.41
C VAL A 338 -5.51 17.94 -9.05
N PRO A 339 -5.63 16.78 -9.74
CA PRO A 339 -6.86 16.46 -10.45
C PRO A 339 -8.04 16.58 -9.49
N THR A 340 -8.88 17.59 -9.64
CA THR A 340 -10.03 17.80 -8.78
C THR A 340 -11.21 17.11 -9.43
N THR A 341 -11.63 16.01 -8.83
CA THR A 341 -12.89 15.38 -9.23
C THR A 341 -14.02 16.31 -8.82
N PRO A 342 -14.85 16.78 -9.77
CA PRO A 342 -15.95 17.67 -9.46
C PRO A 342 -16.97 16.93 -8.59
N LEU A 343 -17.50 17.61 -7.57
CA LEU A 343 -18.50 17.03 -6.68
C LEU A 343 -19.77 16.60 -7.45
N THR A 344 -20.08 17.23 -8.58
CA THR A 344 -21.19 16.83 -9.45
C THR A 344 -21.07 15.39 -9.96
N ARG A 345 -19.84 14.89 -10.17
CA ARG A 345 -19.63 13.46 -10.50
C ARG A 345 -19.98 12.57 -9.32
N VAL A 346 -19.58 12.95 -8.11
CA VAL A 346 -19.90 12.21 -6.88
C VAL A 346 -21.42 12.21 -6.64
N GLU A 347 -22.08 13.35 -6.85
CA GLU A 347 -23.53 13.49 -6.76
C GLU A 347 -24.25 12.56 -7.73
N ALA A 348 -23.82 12.51 -8.99
CA ALA A 348 -24.38 11.61 -9.99
C ALA A 348 -24.17 10.13 -9.63
N THR A 349 -23.00 9.76 -9.11
CA THR A 349 -22.76 8.37 -8.69
C THR A 349 -23.64 7.97 -7.50
N VAL A 350 -23.83 8.86 -6.52
CA VAL A 350 -24.74 8.62 -5.39
C VAL A 350 -26.20 8.50 -5.87
N ASP A 351 -26.60 9.34 -6.83
CA ASP A 351 -27.94 9.27 -7.42
C ASP A 351 -28.17 7.94 -8.16
N ASN A 352 -27.14 7.45 -8.87
CA ASN A 352 -27.23 6.23 -9.65
C ASN A 352 -27.12 4.94 -8.83
N ALA A 353 -26.38 4.94 -7.72
CA ALA A 353 -26.13 3.76 -6.89
C ALA A 353 -27.44 3.15 -6.33
N ASN A 354 -27.60 1.82 -6.31
CA ASN A 354 -28.71 1.22 -5.56
C ASN A 354 -28.54 1.47 -4.06
N HIS A 355 -27.34 1.20 -3.57
CA HIS A 355 -26.95 1.38 -2.18
C HIS A 355 -25.53 1.91 -2.11
N LEU A 356 -25.17 2.51 -0.97
CA LEU A 356 -23.81 2.93 -0.67
C LEU A 356 -23.24 2.08 0.45
N ARG A 357 -22.04 1.56 0.25
CA ARG A 357 -21.23 0.95 1.30
C ARG A 357 -20.06 1.88 1.61
N ILE A 358 -20.01 2.42 2.83
CA ILE A 358 -18.99 3.39 3.25
C ILE A 358 -18.06 2.73 4.27
N VAL A 359 -16.77 2.67 3.94
CA VAL A 359 -15.77 1.95 4.74
C VAL A 359 -14.62 2.88 5.10
N GLY A 360 -14.40 3.09 6.39
CA GLY A 360 -13.27 3.92 6.84
C GLY A 360 -12.94 3.72 8.32
N PRO A 361 -11.64 3.66 8.69
CA PRO A 361 -11.24 3.61 10.08
C PRO A 361 -11.56 4.93 10.81
N SER A 362 -11.43 4.95 12.13
CA SER A 362 -11.54 6.18 12.93
C SER A 362 -10.59 7.28 12.39
N GLY A 363 -11.06 8.53 12.40
CA GLY A 363 -10.28 9.68 11.90
C GLY A 363 -10.26 9.84 10.37
N SER A 364 -10.89 8.96 9.61
CA SER A 364 -10.94 9.05 8.13
C SER A 364 -11.91 10.11 7.57
N GLY A 365 -12.69 10.78 8.43
CA GLY A 365 -13.78 11.67 8.02
C GLY A 365 -15.10 10.96 7.71
N LYS A 366 -15.24 9.68 8.09
CA LYS A 366 -16.42 8.85 7.81
C LYS A 366 -17.74 9.44 8.31
N SER A 367 -17.82 9.88 9.57
CA SER A 367 -19.04 10.46 10.14
C SER A 367 -19.40 11.78 9.45
N THR A 368 -18.41 12.61 9.12
CA THR A 368 -18.61 13.85 8.36
C THR A 368 -19.10 13.58 6.93
N TRP A 369 -18.56 12.55 6.27
CA TRP A 369 -19.04 12.13 4.95
C TRP A 369 -20.45 11.55 5.01
N LEU A 370 -20.74 10.74 6.03
CA LEU A 370 -22.06 10.18 6.27
C LEU A 370 -23.12 11.29 6.41
N ASP A 371 -22.87 12.27 7.28
CA ASP A 371 -23.75 13.43 7.43
C ASP A 371 -23.97 14.15 6.10
N ASN A 372 -22.89 14.45 5.37
CA ASN A 372 -22.97 15.08 4.05
C ASN A 372 -23.79 14.27 3.04
N VAL A 373 -23.60 12.95 2.96
CA VAL A 373 -24.30 12.11 1.96
C VAL A 373 -25.76 11.88 2.31
N ILE A 374 -26.13 11.92 3.60
CA ILE A 374 -27.54 11.93 4.03
C ILE A 374 -28.22 13.22 3.57
N TRP A 375 -27.58 14.38 3.77
CA TRP A 375 -28.09 15.65 3.28
C TRP A 375 -28.15 15.73 1.76
N LEU A 376 -27.18 15.12 1.05
CA LEU A 376 -27.26 14.95 -0.40
C LEU A 376 -28.45 14.08 -0.80
N GLY A 377 -28.71 12.97 -0.09
CA GLY A 377 -29.90 12.14 -0.31
C GLY A 377 -31.20 12.93 -0.16
N LYS A 378 -31.29 13.83 0.83
CA LYS A 378 -32.44 14.74 1.00
C LYS A 378 -32.58 15.78 -0.13
N LEU A 379 -31.49 16.15 -0.80
CA LEU A 379 -31.53 17.01 -2.00
C LEU A 379 -31.99 16.24 -3.24
N LEU A 380 -31.45 15.04 -3.44
CA LEU A 380 -31.72 14.22 -4.62
C LEU A 380 -33.13 13.62 -4.56
N TRP A 381 -33.58 13.23 -3.37
CA TRP A 381 -34.87 12.59 -3.13
C TRP A 381 -35.62 13.30 -1.99
N PRO A 382 -36.18 14.50 -2.22
CA PRO A 382 -36.81 15.31 -1.18
C PRO A 382 -38.03 14.66 -0.50
N THR A 383 -38.69 13.72 -1.20
CA THR A 383 -39.83 12.96 -0.67
C THR A 383 -39.40 11.66 0.02
N ALA A 384 -38.10 11.44 0.20
CA ALA A 384 -37.62 10.22 0.82
C ALA A 384 -37.92 10.20 2.32
N ASN A 385 -38.53 9.11 2.78
CA ASN A 385 -38.61 8.81 4.19
C ASN A 385 -37.23 8.34 4.65
N SER A 386 -36.53 9.17 5.44
CA SER A 386 -35.19 8.86 5.93
C SER A 386 -35.24 8.21 7.30
N ARG A 387 -34.68 7.02 7.46
CA ARG A 387 -34.56 6.30 8.73
C ARG A 387 -33.10 6.07 9.10
N ILE A 388 -32.62 6.70 10.16
CA ILE A 388 -31.23 6.70 10.61
C ILE A 388 -31.11 5.83 11.87
N LEU A 389 -30.34 4.75 11.76
CA LEU A 389 -30.05 3.81 12.83
C LEU A 389 -28.63 4.08 13.32
N ASP A 390 -28.49 4.42 14.60
CA ASP A 390 -27.21 4.62 15.27
C ASP A 390 -27.05 3.67 16.48
N PRO A 391 -26.41 2.50 16.30
CA PRO A 391 -26.17 1.55 17.38
C PRO A 391 -25.15 2.09 18.40
N LYS A 392 -24.40 3.16 18.10
CA LYS A 392 -23.38 3.72 18.99
C LYS A 392 -23.82 4.98 19.72
N TYR A 393 -25.05 5.43 19.55
CA TYR A 393 -25.56 6.61 20.23
C TYR A 393 -25.33 6.57 21.75
N PRO A 394 -24.85 7.65 22.41
CA PRO A 394 -24.60 8.99 21.88
C PRO A 394 -23.13 9.24 21.45
N PHE A 395 -22.34 8.19 21.24
CA PHE A 395 -20.90 8.32 20.98
C PHE A 395 -20.58 8.71 19.53
N THR A 396 -21.55 8.65 18.62
CA THR A 396 -21.40 9.20 17.26
C THR A 396 -21.75 10.68 17.28
N GLU A 397 -20.81 11.51 16.82
CA GLU A 397 -21.01 12.95 16.65
C GLU A 397 -21.81 13.22 15.37
N TRP A 398 -23.09 13.55 15.53
CA TRP A 398 -23.94 14.05 14.46
C TRP A 398 -23.98 15.58 14.50
N SER A 399 -23.86 16.24 13.35
CA SER A 399 -23.82 17.71 13.31
C SER A 399 -25.22 18.31 13.50
N ASN A 400 -26.14 18.01 12.58
CA ASN A 400 -27.50 18.55 12.49
C ASN A 400 -28.54 17.46 12.20
N LEU A 401 -28.16 16.19 12.37
CA LEU A 401 -29.03 15.02 12.21
C LEU A 401 -29.24 14.38 13.58
N THR A 402 -30.44 13.87 13.80
CA THR A 402 -30.77 13.07 14.97
C THR A 402 -31.09 11.67 14.48
N PRO A 403 -30.42 10.62 14.99
CA PRO A 403 -30.82 9.24 14.68
C PRO A 403 -32.25 8.96 15.15
N ASP A 404 -33.03 8.30 14.30
CA ASP A 404 -34.40 7.89 14.59
C ASP A 404 -34.42 6.71 15.58
N PHE A 405 -33.47 5.79 15.44
CA PHE A 405 -33.32 4.61 16.28
C PHE A 405 -31.94 4.58 16.92
N LYS A 406 -31.87 4.26 18.22
CA LYS A 406 -30.65 4.39 19.02
C LYS A 406 -30.31 3.09 19.75
N ASN A 407 -29.02 2.78 19.84
CA ASN A 407 -28.54 1.60 20.58
C ASN A 407 -29.25 0.30 20.14
N ASP A 408 -29.88 -0.40 21.09
CA ASP A 408 -30.46 -1.72 20.86
C ASP A 408 -31.81 -1.63 20.11
N GLU A 409 -32.47 -0.47 20.08
CA GLU A 409 -33.68 -0.20 19.27
C GLU A 409 -33.40 -0.41 17.76
N CYS A 410 -32.15 -0.24 17.35
CA CYS A 410 -31.73 -0.46 15.97
C CYS A 410 -31.92 -1.92 15.53
N ILE A 411 -31.91 -2.89 16.45
CA ILE A 411 -32.07 -4.33 16.14
C ILE A 411 -33.49 -4.62 15.67
N GLU A 412 -34.49 -4.09 16.38
CA GLU A 412 -35.89 -4.22 16.00
C GLU A 412 -36.16 -3.41 14.73
N ALA A 413 -35.66 -2.17 14.68
CA ALA A 413 -35.85 -1.29 13.53
C ALA A 413 -35.34 -1.89 12.22
N ILE A 414 -34.14 -2.49 12.19
CA ILE A 414 -33.63 -3.10 10.95
C ILE A 414 -34.45 -4.32 10.55
N THR A 415 -35.00 -5.06 11.51
CA THR A 415 -35.86 -6.22 11.23
C THR A 415 -37.15 -5.77 10.57
N THR A 416 -37.79 -4.74 11.11
CA THR A 416 -38.99 -4.12 10.52
C THR A 416 -38.72 -3.58 9.12
N ILE A 417 -37.59 -2.86 8.92
CA ILE A 417 -37.20 -2.36 7.60
C ILE A 417 -37.01 -3.53 6.62
N GLY A 418 -36.35 -4.62 7.04
CA GLY A 418 -36.15 -5.81 6.20
C GLY A 418 -37.46 -6.44 5.74
N ASP A 419 -38.42 -6.60 6.65
CA ASP A 419 -39.75 -7.14 6.32
C ASP A 419 -40.51 -6.21 5.36
N GLU A 420 -40.47 -4.89 5.57
CA GLU A 420 -41.07 -3.92 4.64
C GLU A 420 -40.44 -3.98 3.24
N MET A 421 -39.12 -4.13 3.14
CA MET A 421 -38.43 -4.28 1.85
C MET A 421 -38.86 -5.56 1.15
N ARG A 422 -38.96 -6.67 1.88
CA ARG A 422 -39.46 -7.95 1.36
C ARG A 422 -40.90 -7.82 0.83
N GLU A 423 -41.78 -7.15 1.58
CA GLU A 423 -43.16 -6.92 1.16
C GLU A 423 -43.26 -6.03 -0.09
N ARG A 424 -42.44 -4.99 -0.15
CA ARG A 424 -42.35 -4.09 -1.31
C ARG A 424 -41.88 -4.83 -2.57
N PHE A 425 -40.85 -5.67 -2.44
CA PHE A 425 -40.38 -6.51 -3.53
C PHE A 425 -41.45 -7.50 -4.00
N LYS A 426 -42.11 -8.18 -3.05
CA LYS A 426 -43.21 -9.12 -3.36
C LYS A 426 -44.38 -8.43 -4.06
N SER A 427 -44.74 -7.22 -3.62
CA SER A 427 -45.82 -6.43 -4.22
C SER A 427 -45.47 -6.01 -5.65
N ALA A 428 -44.24 -5.55 -5.88
CA ALA A 428 -43.74 -5.22 -7.21
C ALA A 428 -43.78 -6.44 -8.15
N ASN A 429 -43.30 -7.61 -7.70
CA ASN A 429 -43.36 -8.84 -8.48
C ASN A 429 -44.79 -9.26 -8.79
N GLY A 430 -45.73 -9.12 -7.84
CA GLY A 430 -47.14 -9.43 -8.11
C GLY A 430 -47.77 -8.56 -9.19
N VAL A 431 -47.38 -7.27 -9.29
CA VAL A 431 -47.81 -6.38 -10.37
C VAL A 431 -47.13 -6.73 -11.68
N ALA A 432 -45.82 -6.98 -11.64
CA ALA A 432 -45.02 -7.40 -12.79
C ALA A 432 -45.51 -8.71 -13.42
N ASP A 433 -45.78 -9.74 -12.61
CA ASP A 433 -46.28 -11.03 -13.08
C ASP A 433 -47.66 -10.91 -13.75
N LYS A 434 -48.47 -9.93 -13.30
CA LYS A 434 -49.81 -9.69 -13.83
C LYS A 434 -49.82 -8.88 -15.12
N TYR A 435 -48.93 -7.88 -15.26
CA TYR A 435 -48.99 -6.92 -16.36
C TYR A 435 -47.72 -6.82 -17.22
N SER A 436 -46.62 -7.50 -16.85
CA SER A 436 -45.25 -7.32 -17.34
C SER A 436 -44.53 -6.08 -16.78
N ASN A 437 -43.19 -6.12 -16.71
CA ASN A 437 -42.34 -5.02 -16.24
C ASN A 437 -42.41 -3.77 -17.12
N ASP A 438 -42.72 -3.92 -18.41
CA ASP A 438 -42.76 -2.80 -19.37
C ASP A 438 -44.14 -2.10 -19.43
N SER A 439 -45.10 -2.61 -18.66
CA SER A 439 -46.49 -2.17 -18.71
C SER A 439 -46.67 -0.75 -18.14
N PRO A 440 -47.66 0.01 -18.62
CA PRO A 440 -48.05 1.28 -18.00
C PRO A 440 -48.47 1.11 -16.53
N GLU A 441 -49.11 0.00 -16.18
CA GLU A 441 -49.54 -0.31 -14.81
C GLU A 441 -48.37 -0.51 -13.86
N PHE A 442 -47.33 -1.26 -14.28
CA PHE A 442 -46.12 -1.42 -13.48
C PHE A 442 -45.41 -0.08 -13.30
N ARG A 443 -45.28 0.73 -14.37
CA ARG A 443 -44.71 2.08 -14.28
C ARG A 443 -45.50 2.98 -13.32
N CYS A 444 -46.83 2.99 -13.42
CA CYS A 444 -47.70 3.74 -12.52
C CYS A 444 -47.52 3.32 -11.06
N TYR A 445 -47.40 2.01 -10.80
CA TYR A 445 -47.11 1.49 -9.46
C TYR A 445 -45.77 2.03 -8.93
N ILE A 446 -44.69 1.95 -9.71
CA ILE A 446 -43.38 2.49 -9.30
C ILE A 446 -43.42 4.00 -9.08
N GLU A 447 -44.12 4.75 -9.93
CA GLU A 447 -44.27 6.20 -9.80
C GLU A 447 -44.97 6.61 -8.49
N GLN A 448 -45.91 5.81 -8.00
CA GLN A 448 -46.62 6.05 -6.74
C GLN A 448 -45.81 5.74 -5.48
N LEU A 449 -44.75 4.93 -5.59
CA LEU A 449 -43.92 4.59 -4.45
C LEU A 449 -43.17 5.82 -3.89
N SER A 450 -43.12 5.95 -2.56
CA SER A 450 -42.25 6.91 -1.86
C SER A 450 -40.80 6.46 -1.94
N TYR A 451 -39.84 7.39 -1.95
CA TYR A 451 -38.45 7.01 -1.74
C TYR A 451 -38.25 6.56 -0.28
N GLU A 452 -37.50 5.48 -0.07
CA GLU A 452 -37.07 5.05 1.26
C GLU A 452 -35.56 5.15 1.33
N LEU A 453 -35.05 5.90 2.31
CA LEU A 453 -33.64 6.05 2.57
C LEU A 453 -33.35 5.54 3.98
N PHE A 454 -32.78 4.35 4.10
CA PHE A 454 -32.32 3.86 5.41
C PHE A 454 -30.80 3.98 5.52
N VAL A 455 -30.36 4.34 6.72
CA VAL A 455 -28.96 4.61 7.03
C VAL A 455 -28.60 3.82 8.27
N ILE A 456 -27.56 3.02 8.19
CA ILE A 456 -27.08 2.20 9.29
C ILE A 456 -25.68 2.66 9.63
N ASP A 457 -25.55 3.50 10.67
CA ASP A 457 -24.24 3.81 11.21
C ASP A 457 -23.66 2.56 11.87
N GLU A 458 -22.38 2.29 11.59
CA GLU A 458 -21.65 1.11 12.03
C GLU A 458 -22.45 -0.20 12.08
N ALA A 459 -22.83 -0.75 10.91
CA ALA A 459 -23.54 -2.03 10.80
C ALA A 459 -22.84 -3.20 11.53
N GLN A 460 -21.51 -3.11 11.65
CA GLN A 460 -20.70 -4.05 12.42
C GLN A 460 -21.00 -4.03 13.92
N ASP A 461 -21.31 -2.87 14.49
CA ASP A 461 -21.68 -2.72 15.88
C ASP A 461 -23.10 -3.25 16.13
N LEU A 462 -24.02 -2.93 15.22
CA LEU A 462 -25.39 -3.45 15.25
C LEU A 462 -25.43 -4.98 15.34
N HIS A 463 -24.71 -5.67 14.46
CA HIS A 463 -24.63 -7.14 14.49
C HIS A 463 -23.89 -7.68 15.73
N ARG A 464 -22.92 -6.95 16.29
CA ARG A 464 -22.27 -7.34 17.56
C ARG A 464 -23.23 -7.23 18.74
N ARG A 465 -24.06 -6.18 18.76
CA ARG A 465 -25.08 -5.96 19.79
C ARG A 465 -26.17 -7.01 19.76
N SER A 466 -26.67 -7.38 18.58
CA SER A 466 -27.65 -8.47 18.47
C SER A 466 -27.10 -9.79 19.03
N LYS A 467 -25.83 -10.13 18.73
CA LYS A 467 -25.15 -11.28 19.37
C LYS A 467 -25.03 -11.15 20.89
N ALA A 468 -24.79 -9.95 21.41
CA ALA A 468 -24.73 -9.71 22.84
C ALA A 468 -26.11 -9.88 23.50
N CYS A 469 -27.17 -9.41 22.86
CA CYS A 469 -28.56 -9.60 23.30
C CYS A 469 -28.95 -11.08 23.31
N ASP A 470 -28.65 -11.83 22.25
CA ASP A 470 -28.88 -13.28 22.20
C ASP A 470 -28.22 -14.01 23.37
N ARG A 471 -26.96 -13.66 23.68
CA ARG A 471 -26.23 -14.23 24.83
C ARG A 471 -26.90 -13.90 26.17
N LYS A 472 -27.36 -12.66 26.35
CA LYS A 472 -28.06 -12.24 27.58
C LYS A 472 -29.39 -12.98 27.74
N LEU A 473 -30.11 -13.24 26.66
CA LEU A 473 -31.37 -13.97 26.63
C LEU A 473 -31.21 -15.49 26.71
N GLY A 474 -29.96 -16.00 26.72
CA GLY A 474 -29.69 -17.44 26.72
C GLY A 474 -29.95 -18.13 25.38
N ASN A 475 -30.13 -17.35 24.30
CA ASN A 475 -30.42 -17.88 22.97
C ASN A 475 -29.16 -18.40 22.28
N ARG A 476 -28.95 -19.72 22.35
CA ARG A 476 -27.77 -20.39 21.77
C ARG A 476 -27.77 -20.44 20.24
N LYS A 477 -28.90 -20.18 19.59
CA LYS A 477 -29.02 -20.20 18.12
C LYS A 477 -28.67 -18.86 17.45
N ASN A 478 -28.46 -17.81 18.25
CA ASN A 478 -28.24 -16.44 17.78
C ASN A 478 -29.37 -15.92 16.86
N GLU A 479 -30.64 -16.11 17.26
CA GLU A 479 -31.78 -15.78 16.40
C GLU A 479 -31.85 -14.28 16.08
N LEU A 480 -31.55 -13.39 17.02
CA LEU A 480 -31.53 -11.95 16.76
C LEU A 480 -30.39 -11.57 15.81
N ALA A 481 -29.20 -12.15 15.98
CA ALA A 481 -28.09 -11.88 15.08
C ALA A 481 -28.34 -12.38 13.65
N ASN A 482 -28.97 -13.55 13.51
CA ASN A 482 -29.38 -14.08 12.22
C ASN A 482 -30.50 -13.22 11.60
N GLY A 483 -31.48 -12.78 12.40
CA GLY A 483 -32.53 -11.87 11.95
C GLY A 483 -31.99 -10.54 11.43
N VAL A 484 -31.02 -9.93 12.13
CA VAL A 484 -30.32 -8.73 11.64
C VAL A 484 -29.60 -9.02 10.33
N ARG A 485 -28.88 -10.14 10.21
CA ARG A 485 -28.21 -10.53 8.97
C ARG A 485 -29.20 -10.66 7.81
N ASP A 486 -30.27 -11.40 8.02
CA ASP A 486 -31.28 -11.68 6.99
C ASP A 486 -31.97 -10.38 6.57
N SER A 487 -32.27 -9.51 7.52
CA SER A 487 -32.88 -8.20 7.23
C SER A 487 -31.94 -7.28 6.44
N LEU A 488 -30.63 -7.30 6.72
CA LEU A 488 -29.64 -6.59 5.92
C LEU A 488 -29.60 -7.12 4.47
N LEU A 489 -29.71 -8.44 4.26
CA LEU A 489 -29.78 -9.03 2.93
C LEU A 489 -31.04 -8.62 2.17
N GLU A 490 -32.20 -8.61 2.83
CA GLU A 490 -33.45 -8.11 2.22
C GLU A 490 -33.32 -6.63 1.82
N CYS A 491 -32.68 -5.82 2.67
CA CYS A 491 -32.40 -4.42 2.38
C CYS A 491 -31.47 -4.23 1.17
N LEU A 492 -30.46 -5.08 1.01
CA LEU A 492 -29.52 -5.06 -0.12
C LEU A 492 -30.12 -5.62 -1.42
N GLY A 493 -31.16 -6.46 -1.31
CA GLY A 493 -31.86 -7.04 -2.45
C GLY A 493 -32.81 -6.07 -3.17
N VAL A 494 -33.20 -4.97 -2.52
CA VAL A 494 -34.19 -4.01 -3.04
C VAL A 494 -33.54 -2.67 -3.35
N GLY A 495 -33.25 -2.42 -4.62
CA GLY A 495 -32.48 -1.25 -5.06
C GLY A 495 -33.30 -0.08 -5.61
N ARG A 496 -32.60 0.74 -6.41
CA ARG A 496 -33.09 2.00 -6.99
C ARG A 496 -34.38 1.83 -7.80
N ALA A 497 -34.54 0.72 -8.51
CA ALA A 497 -35.72 0.45 -9.34
C ALA A 497 -37.03 0.51 -8.55
N LEU A 498 -36.98 0.14 -7.26
CA LEU A 498 -38.13 0.22 -6.35
C LEU A 498 -38.06 1.46 -5.45
N LYS A 499 -37.30 2.49 -5.81
CA LYS A 499 -37.07 3.74 -5.05
C LYS A 499 -36.54 3.51 -3.63
N VAL A 500 -35.69 2.52 -3.45
CA VAL A 500 -35.04 2.21 -2.18
C VAL A 500 -33.56 2.55 -2.26
N LYS A 501 -33.03 3.18 -1.21
CA LYS A 501 -31.62 3.56 -1.06
C LYS A 501 -31.16 3.16 0.34
N GLY A 502 -30.02 2.47 0.40
CA GLY A 502 -29.45 2.00 1.67
C GLY A 502 -28.03 2.49 1.85
N TYR A 503 -27.72 3.11 2.98
CA TYR A 503 -26.37 3.52 3.33
C TYR A 503 -25.83 2.64 4.47
N PHE A 504 -24.81 1.86 4.17
CA PHE A 504 -24.20 0.90 5.08
C PHE A 504 -22.81 1.36 5.47
N ILE A 505 -22.61 1.72 6.74
CA ILE A 505 -21.37 2.31 7.21
C ILE A 505 -20.65 1.31 8.10
N THR A 506 -19.33 1.14 7.89
CA THR A 506 -18.50 0.23 8.69
C THR A 506 -17.09 0.79 8.91
N GLN A 507 -16.45 0.42 10.01
CA GLN A 507 -15.03 0.72 10.24
C GLN A 507 -14.10 -0.24 9.48
N SER A 508 -14.55 -1.46 9.21
CA SER A 508 -13.75 -2.53 8.65
C SER A 508 -14.34 -2.96 7.31
N ALA A 509 -13.48 -3.09 6.29
CA ALA A 509 -13.87 -3.61 4.98
C ALA A 509 -14.31 -5.09 4.98
N LYS A 510 -14.19 -5.80 6.10
CA LYS A 510 -14.44 -7.25 6.15
C LYS A 510 -15.93 -7.53 6.34
N CYS A 511 -16.63 -7.93 5.28
CA CYS A 511 -18.06 -8.27 5.29
C CYS A 511 -18.39 -9.41 6.26
N SER A 512 -17.47 -10.36 6.46
CA SER A 512 -17.63 -11.46 7.42
C SER A 512 -17.85 -11.01 8.87
N LYS A 513 -17.48 -9.78 9.24
CA LYS A 513 -17.75 -9.25 10.59
C LYS A 513 -19.23 -8.93 10.87
N ILE A 514 -20.03 -8.74 9.82
CA ILE A 514 -21.49 -8.64 9.87
C ILE A 514 -22.18 -9.92 9.40
N ASN A 515 -21.42 -11.01 9.27
CA ASN A 515 -21.90 -12.32 8.79
C ASN A 515 -22.45 -12.28 7.35
N LEU A 516 -21.89 -11.41 6.51
CA LEU A 516 -22.17 -11.30 5.07
C LEU A 516 -20.92 -11.67 4.25
N ASN A 517 -21.13 -12.03 2.99
CA ASN A 517 -20.11 -12.26 1.97
C ASN A 517 -19.72 -10.95 1.27
N GLU A 518 -18.66 -10.99 0.46
CA GLU A 518 -18.25 -9.81 -0.34
C GLU A 518 -19.27 -9.53 -1.45
N ASP A 519 -19.70 -10.58 -2.16
CA ASP A 519 -20.68 -10.55 -3.25
C ASP A 519 -22.05 -9.98 -2.84
N ASP A 520 -22.41 -10.06 -1.54
CA ASP A 520 -23.66 -9.46 -1.03
C ASP A 520 -23.69 -7.93 -1.21
N PHE A 521 -22.53 -7.31 -1.41
CA PHE A 521 -22.37 -5.87 -1.64
C PHE A 521 -22.09 -5.50 -3.10
N ASP A 522 -22.20 -6.43 -4.05
CA ASP A 522 -21.97 -6.15 -5.48
C ASP A 522 -22.94 -5.09 -6.03
N ASN A 523 -24.15 -5.04 -5.48
CA ASN A 523 -25.16 -4.03 -5.81
C ASN A 523 -24.89 -2.65 -5.17
N CYS A 524 -23.83 -2.51 -4.38
CA CYS A 524 -23.47 -1.27 -3.72
C CYS A 524 -22.34 -0.56 -4.43
N VAL A 525 -22.45 0.76 -4.54
CA VAL A 525 -21.27 1.60 -4.76
C VAL A 525 -20.47 1.65 -3.45
N SER A 526 -19.22 1.20 -3.52
CA SER A 526 -18.33 1.16 -2.36
C SER A 526 -17.46 2.41 -2.29
N ILE A 527 -17.47 3.07 -1.13
CA ILE A 527 -16.71 4.29 -0.83
C ILE A 527 -15.69 3.97 0.26
N PHE A 528 -14.41 3.99 -0.08
CA PHE A 528 -13.30 3.73 0.84
C PHE A 528 -12.66 5.04 1.27
N LEU A 529 -12.44 5.23 2.57
CA LEU A 529 -11.95 6.46 3.19
C LEU A 529 -10.63 6.24 3.95
N GLY A 530 -9.70 7.18 3.82
CA GLY A 530 -8.46 7.16 4.60
C GLY A 530 -7.59 5.92 4.31
N ALA A 531 -7.22 5.17 5.36
CA ALA A 531 -6.34 4.00 5.22
C ALA A 531 -7.02 2.80 4.54
N SER A 532 -8.37 2.75 4.48
CA SER A 532 -9.07 1.66 3.77
C SER A 532 -8.89 1.75 2.25
N ILE A 533 -8.53 2.91 1.70
CA ILE A 533 -8.21 3.09 0.26
C ILE A 533 -7.07 2.17 -0.16
N ASN A 534 -5.98 2.14 0.62
CA ASN A 534 -4.85 1.26 0.34
C ASN A 534 -5.23 -0.22 0.45
N TYR A 535 -6.09 -0.57 1.40
CA TYR A 535 -6.58 -1.95 1.52
C TYR A 535 -7.42 -2.33 0.30
N ALA A 536 -8.32 -1.45 -0.14
CA ALA A 536 -9.19 -1.66 -1.28
C ALA A 536 -8.37 -1.87 -2.57
N LEU A 537 -7.46 -0.96 -2.89
CA LEU A 537 -6.65 -1.01 -4.11
C LEU A 537 -5.75 -2.26 -4.18
N ASN A 538 -5.22 -2.71 -3.04
CA ASN A 538 -4.24 -3.82 -3.02
C ASN A 538 -4.86 -5.20 -2.80
N LYS A 539 -6.11 -5.28 -2.31
CA LYS A 539 -6.76 -6.54 -1.93
C LYS A 539 -8.16 -6.65 -2.53
N GLU A 540 -9.10 -5.87 -2.01
CA GLU A 540 -10.54 -6.06 -2.29
C GLU A 540 -10.90 -5.83 -3.75
N LEU A 541 -10.30 -4.85 -4.41
CA LEU A 541 -10.63 -4.45 -5.78
C LEU A 541 -9.74 -5.10 -6.85
N LYS A 542 -8.81 -5.97 -6.43
CA LYS A 542 -7.74 -6.48 -7.30
C LYS A 542 -8.27 -7.35 -8.44
N ASP A 543 -9.32 -8.12 -8.15
CA ASP A 543 -9.95 -9.03 -9.11
C ASP A 543 -11.13 -8.36 -9.85
N SER A 544 -11.60 -7.21 -9.35
CA SER A 544 -12.75 -6.48 -9.90
C SER A 544 -12.38 -5.47 -11.00
N TYR A 545 -11.15 -4.94 -10.99
CA TYR A 545 -10.69 -3.97 -11.99
C TYR A 545 -9.35 -4.37 -12.62
N SER A 546 -9.12 -3.89 -13.85
CA SER A 546 -7.84 -4.11 -14.52
C SER A 546 -6.66 -3.52 -13.73
N SER A 547 -5.52 -4.20 -13.76
CA SER A 547 -4.31 -3.75 -13.05
C SER A 547 -3.85 -2.36 -13.50
N GLN A 548 -4.09 -1.97 -14.76
CA GLN A 548 -3.79 -0.64 -15.26
C GLN A 548 -4.65 0.45 -14.62
N LYS A 549 -5.95 0.19 -14.42
CA LYS A 549 -6.88 1.12 -13.77
C LYS A 549 -6.54 1.30 -12.29
N LEU A 550 -6.27 0.20 -11.60
CA LEU A 550 -5.81 0.20 -10.21
C LEU A 550 -4.49 0.98 -10.05
N ALA A 551 -3.49 0.71 -10.91
CA ALA A 551 -2.21 1.42 -10.87
C ALA A 551 -2.34 2.93 -11.15
N LYS A 552 -3.23 3.32 -12.07
CA LYS A 552 -3.53 4.74 -12.35
C LYS A 552 -4.09 5.44 -11.11
N VAL A 553 -5.09 4.84 -10.47
CA VAL A 553 -5.74 5.38 -9.27
C VAL A 553 -4.77 5.40 -8.09
N GLU A 554 -3.94 4.37 -7.94
CA GLU A 554 -2.90 4.32 -6.91
C GLU A 554 -1.86 5.43 -7.09
N SER A 555 -1.39 5.64 -8.32
CA SER A 555 -0.48 6.75 -8.64
C SER A 555 -1.10 8.11 -8.32
N GLU A 556 -2.37 8.30 -8.65
CA GLU A 556 -3.11 9.51 -8.32
C GLU A 556 -3.27 9.71 -6.80
N TYR A 557 -3.57 8.63 -6.07
CA TYR A 557 -3.67 8.66 -4.61
C TYR A 557 -2.38 9.11 -3.93
N ARG A 558 -1.24 8.58 -4.39
CA ARG A 558 0.10 8.98 -3.90
C ARG A 558 0.38 10.44 -4.19
N LYS A 559 0.14 10.91 -5.43
CA LYS A 559 0.29 12.32 -5.81
C LYS A 559 -0.55 13.28 -4.96
N ARG A 560 -1.82 12.93 -4.71
CA ARG A 560 -2.71 13.74 -3.86
C ARG A 560 -2.23 13.80 -2.40
N LYS A 561 -1.71 12.69 -1.87
CA LYS A 561 -1.10 12.66 -0.53
C LYS A 561 0.18 13.47 -0.44
N GLU A 562 1.07 13.34 -1.42
CA GLU A 562 2.31 14.12 -1.52
C GLU A 562 2.02 15.63 -1.62
N ALA A 563 0.94 16.01 -2.30
CA ALA A 563 0.42 17.38 -2.34
C ALA A 563 -0.27 17.84 -1.03
N GLY A 564 -0.26 17.03 0.04
CA GLY A 564 -0.85 17.37 1.32
C GLY A 564 -2.37 17.33 1.38
N GLN A 565 -3.05 16.75 0.39
CA GLN A 565 -4.51 16.68 0.37
C GLN A 565 -5.03 15.69 1.43
N GLN A 566 -5.88 16.21 2.34
CA GLN A 566 -6.52 15.43 3.38
C GLN A 566 -7.96 15.02 2.99
N TYR A 567 -8.51 14.04 3.72
CA TYR A 567 -9.88 13.52 3.55
C TYR A 567 -10.18 13.13 2.10
N LEU A 568 -9.40 12.18 1.61
CA LEU A 568 -9.62 11.54 0.32
C LEU A 568 -10.58 10.37 0.46
N GLY A 569 -11.46 10.22 -0.53
CA GLY A 569 -12.30 9.05 -0.71
C GLY A 569 -12.03 8.39 -2.06
N LEU A 570 -12.16 7.07 -2.12
CA LEU A 570 -12.13 6.26 -3.33
C LEU A 570 -13.54 5.72 -3.58
N ILE A 571 -14.10 6.00 -4.75
CA ILE A 571 -15.37 5.44 -5.21
C ILE A 571 -15.07 4.25 -6.12
N SER A 572 -15.75 3.14 -5.87
CA SER A 572 -15.79 1.93 -6.69
C SER A 572 -17.23 1.60 -7.03
N ASP A 573 -17.59 1.75 -8.30
CA ASP A 573 -18.86 1.34 -8.89
C ASP A 573 -18.59 0.18 -9.87
N LEU A 574 -18.90 -1.04 -9.44
CA LEU A 574 -18.65 -2.25 -10.22
C LEU A 574 -19.58 -2.34 -11.43
N GLU A 575 -20.84 -1.92 -11.28
CA GLU A 575 -21.84 -1.95 -12.35
C GLU A 575 -21.50 -0.93 -13.45
N GLY A 576 -21.08 0.26 -13.05
CA GLY A 576 -20.64 1.32 -13.97
C GLY A 576 -19.23 1.16 -14.53
N ASP A 577 -18.46 0.17 -14.08
CA ASP A 577 -17.00 0.10 -14.22
C ASP A 577 -16.35 1.46 -13.95
N ASP A 578 -16.60 2.05 -12.79
CA ASP A 578 -16.13 3.39 -12.45
C ASP A 578 -15.30 3.39 -11.16
N LEU A 579 -14.04 3.82 -11.26
CA LEU A 579 -13.08 3.83 -10.14
C LEU A 579 -12.31 5.14 -10.14
N TYR A 580 -12.50 5.97 -9.10
CA TYR A 580 -11.87 7.28 -9.03
C TYR A 580 -11.79 7.84 -7.61
N LEU A 581 -10.84 8.76 -7.41
CA LEU A 581 -10.65 9.48 -6.15
C LEU A 581 -11.46 10.77 -6.13
N PHE A 582 -11.90 11.18 -4.95
CA PHE A 582 -12.51 12.48 -4.72
C PHE A 582 -12.05 13.08 -3.38
N LYS A 583 -12.23 14.39 -3.25
CA LYS A 583 -12.05 15.09 -1.97
C LYS A 583 -13.39 15.08 -1.25
N LEU A 584 -13.40 14.67 0.02
CA LEU A 584 -14.61 14.79 0.82
C LEU A 584 -15.01 16.29 0.90
N PRO A 585 -16.29 16.61 0.73
CA PRO A 585 -16.79 17.96 0.94
C PRO A 585 -16.59 18.37 2.40
N GLN A 586 -16.53 19.68 2.63
CA GLN A 586 -16.46 20.23 3.98
C GLN A 586 -17.71 19.84 4.79
N PRO A 587 -17.62 19.77 6.13
CA PRO A 587 -18.77 19.56 6.99
C PRO A 587 -19.93 20.49 6.64
N GLY A 588 -21.16 19.95 6.54
CA GLY A 588 -22.36 20.74 6.26
C GLY A 588 -22.50 21.29 4.83
N HIS A 589 -21.65 20.88 3.87
CA HIS A 589 -21.72 21.36 2.48
C HIS A 589 -23.12 21.20 1.87
N TYR A 590 -23.74 20.03 2.03
CA TYR A 590 -25.07 19.74 1.49
C TYR A 590 -26.21 20.25 2.38
N HIS A 591 -26.03 20.25 3.70
CA HIS A 591 -26.98 20.85 4.65
C HIS A 591 -27.29 22.31 4.28
N ASN A 592 -26.24 23.11 4.02
CA ASN A 592 -26.39 24.52 3.66
C ASN A 592 -27.14 24.71 2.34
N ARG A 593 -26.99 23.77 1.38
CA ARG A 593 -27.74 23.80 0.11
C ARG A 593 -29.22 23.50 0.33
N VAL A 594 -29.54 22.52 1.17
CA VAL A 594 -30.94 22.22 1.55
C VAL A 594 -31.57 23.44 2.21
N MET A 595 -30.92 24.02 3.22
CA MET A 595 -31.46 25.15 3.96
C MET A 595 -31.67 26.39 3.06
N ARG A 596 -30.77 26.63 2.09
CA ARG A 596 -30.97 27.69 1.08
C ARG A 596 -32.13 27.40 0.13
N SER A 597 -32.33 26.14 -0.25
CA SER A 597 -33.45 25.74 -1.10
C SER A 597 -34.81 25.82 -0.39
N GLN A 598 -34.83 25.62 0.92
CA GLN A 598 -36.05 25.70 1.75
C GLN A 598 -36.39 27.14 2.17
N THR A 599 -35.41 28.03 2.30
CA THR A 599 -35.64 29.39 2.80
C THR A 599 -36.11 30.39 1.76
N GLY A 600 -36.08 30.10 0.45
CA GLY A 600 -36.94 30.73 -0.57
C GLY A 600 -37.07 32.27 -0.59
N VAL A 601 -36.16 33.03 0.01
CA VAL A 601 -36.13 34.49 0.02
C VAL A 601 -34.71 34.90 -0.31
N ALA A 602 -34.55 35.51 -1.47
CA ALA A 602 -33.31 36.17 -1.86
C ALA A 602 -33.05 37.36 -0.91
N THR A 603 -32.25 37.14 0.13
CA THR A 603 -31.48 38.24 0.71
C THR A 603 -30.24 38.40 -0.14
N LEU A 604 -30.29 39.39 -1.04
CA LEU A 604 -29.10 40.10 -1.52
C LEU A 604 -28.17 40.36 -0.32
N PRO A 605 -26.85 40.16 -0.43
CA PRO A 605 -25.94 40.48 0.66
C PRO A 605 -25.99 41.98 0.90
N THR A 606 -26.74 42.39 1.92
CA THR A 606 -26.61 43.70 2.53
C THR A 606 -25.19 43.77 3.08
N VAL A 607 -24.39 44.60 2.44
CA VAL A 607 -23.10 45.08 2.94
C VAL A 607 -23.35 45.64 4.35
N ALA A 608 -22.88 44.92 5.36
CA ALA A 608 -22.79 45.42 6.72
C ALA A 608 -21.49 44.89 7.35
N THR A 609 -20.48 45.74 7.25
CA THR A 609 -19.49 46.03 8.30
C THR A 609 -18.69 44.84 8.86
N VAL A 610 -17.52 44.69 8.24
CA VAL A 610 -16.25 44.39 8.91
C VAL A 610 -16.17 45.13 10.26
N ASN A 611 -16.03 44.38 11.35
CA ASN A 611 -15.25 44.84 12.50
C ASN A 611 -13.96 44.04 12.51
N ALA A 612 -12.88 44.74 12.19
CA ALA A 612 -11.51 44.32 12.41
C ALA A 612 -11.01 45.03 13.67
N GLU A 613 -10.56 44.24 14.63
CA GLU A 613 -9.64 44.56 15.72
C GLU A 613 -8.76 43.29 15.77
N THR A 614 -7.44 43.27 15.69
CA THR A 614 -6.34 44.24 15.70
C THR A 614 -5.12 43.39 15.27
N LEU A 615 -4.26 43.78 14.34
CA LEU A 615 -2.98 44.45 14.58
C LEU A 615 -2.25 44.63 13.23
N THR A 616 -2.13 45.89 12.78
CA THR A 616 -0.87 46.63 12.51
C THR A 616 0.35 45.85 11.98
N GLU A 617 1.16 46.29 11.02
CA GLU A 617 1.51 47.63 10.49
C GLU A 617 2.51 47.36 9.33
N GLU A 618 2.37 47.94 8.13
CA GLU A 618 3.16 49.04 7.52
C GLU A 618 3.40 48.60 6.05
N SER A 619 3.39 49.38 4.98
CA SER A 619 3.20 50.81 4.67
C SER A 619 2.97 50.87 3.13
N THR A 620 1.89 51.49 2.64
CA THR A 620 1.79 52.86 2.09
C THR A 620 2.11 53.03 0.59
N GLN A 621 1.02 53.13 -0.20
CA GLN A 621 0.69 54.09 -1.28
C GLN A 621 1.63 54.30 -2.49
N LEU A 622 1.09 54.24 -3.71
CA LEU A 622 0.41 55.39 -4.33
C LEU A 622 -0.43 54.97 -5.55
N ALA A 623 -1.67 55.46 -5.58
CA ALA A 623 -2.60 55.35 -6.70
C ALA A 623 -2.46 56.55 -7.64
N GLN A 624 -2.83 56.38 -8.91
CA GLN A 624 -3.60 57.41 -9.61
C GLN A 624 -4.43 56.81 -10.76
N GLU A 625 -5.74 57.05 -10.65
CA GLU A 625 -6.77 56.84 -11.65
C GLU A 625 -6.55 57.70 -12.89
N THR A 626 -6.97 57.23 -14.08
CA THR A 626 -7.91 58.04 -14.88
C THR A 626 -8.78 57.21 -15.83
N ARG A 627 -10.04 57.66 -15.89
CA ARG A 627 -11.22 57.24 -16.65
C ARG A 627 -11.06 56.95 -18.15
N ALA A 628 -12.00 56.11 -18.59
CA ALA A 628 -12.40 55.76 -19.94
C ALA A 628 -12.75 56.94 -20.87
N THR A 629 -12.49 56.76 -22.17
CA THR A 629 -13.40 57.17 -23.25
C THR A 629 -13.16 56.31 -24.48
N ALA A 630 -14.27 55.95 -25.13
CA ALA A 630 -14.38 54.95 -26.18
C ALA A 630 -13.94 55.43 -27.56
N ALA A 631 -13.32 54.53 -28.33
CA ALA A 631 -13.36 54.50 -29.78
C ALA A 631 -13.16 53.05 -30.27
N LEU A 632 -14.16 52.51 -30.98
CA LEU A 632 -14.03 51.40 -31.94
C LEU A 632 -12.98 51.78 -33.01
N PRO A 633 -12.21 50.85 -33.63
CA PRO A 633 -12.79 49.76 -34.43
C PRO A 633 -11.94 48.47 -34.59
N GLU A 634 -12.49 47.57 -35.41
CA GLU A 634 -11.85 46.55 -36.27
C GLU A 634 -11.59 45.12 -35.76
N ILE A 635 -12.24 44.22 -36.50
CA ILE A 635 -12.24 42.77 -36.42
C ILE A 635 -10.92 42.24 -36.98
N ALA A 636 -10.17 41.47 -36.19
CA ALA A 636 -9.18 40.54 -36.70
C ALA A 636 -9.23 39.24 -35.89
N HIS A 637 -9.51 38.15 -36.60
CA HIS A 637 -9.55 36.77 -36.13
C HIS A 637 -8.27 36.37 -35.40
N ASN A 638 -8.42 35.72 -34.23
CA ASN A 638 -7.47 34.70 -33.77
C ASN A 638 -8.21 33.67 -32.90
N LEU A 639 -8.48 32.51 -33.50
CA LEU A 639 -9.04 31.32 -32.86
C LEU A 639 -8.00 30.66 -31.93
N PRO A 640 -8.41 30.11 -30.78
CA PRO A 640 -7.56 29.23 -29.98
C PRO A 640 -7.52 27.83 -30.62
N THR A 641 -6.32 27.38 -30.99
CA THR A 641 -6.06 26.01 -31.48
C THR A 641 -6.12 25.01 -30.31
N VAL A 642 -7.32 24.51 -30.02
CA VAL A 642 -7.54 23.34 -29.16
C VAL A 642 -7.31 22.10 -30.02
N SER A 643 -6.36 21.24 -29.66
CA SER A 643 -6.21 19.92 -30.29
C SER A 643 -7.48 19.11 -29.99
N PRO A 644 -8.30 18.75 -31.00
CA PRO A 644 -9.54 18.04 -30.77
C PRO A 644 -9.27 16.56 -30.46
N ASP A 645 -9.89 16.06 -29.39
CA ASP A 645 -9.90 14.65 -29.02
C ASP A 645 -10.27 13.77 -30.24
N LEU A 646 -9.53 12.68 -30.48
CA LEU A 646 -9.70 11.80 -31.64
C LEU A 646 -11.15 11.32 -31.79
N ALA A 647 -11.86 11.09 -30.66
CA ALA A 647 -13.26 10.71 -30.67
C ALA A 647 -14.18 11.82 -31.22
N SER A 648 -13.83 13.10 -30.99
CA SER A 648 -14.55 14.26 -31.52
C SER A 648 -14.29 14.45 -33.02
N LEU A 649 -13.06 14.27 -33.49
CA LEU A 649 -12.72 14.28 -34.92
C LEU A 649 -13.44 13.18 -35.68
N LEU A 650 -13.43 11.94 -35.16
CA LEU A 650 -14.13 10.83 -35.81
C LEU A 650 -15.66 11.01 -35.85
N LYS A 651 -16.26 11.83 -34.98
CA LYS A 651 -17.68 12.20 -35.09
C LYS A 651 -17.94 13.22 -36.19
N GLN A 652 -17.01 14.14 -36.45
CA GLN A 652 -17.16 15.17 -37.50
C GLN A 652 -17.15 14.57 -38.91
N GLY A 653 -16.42 13.47 -39.12
CA GLY A 653 -16.28 12.87 -40.46
C GLY A 653 -15.55 13.81 -41.43
N THR A 654 -15.53 13.46 -42.71
CA THR A 654 -14.86 14.26 -43.74
C THR A 654 -15.50 14.06 -45.11
N HIS A 655 -15.10 14.87 -46.09
CA HIS A 655 -15.58 14.78 -47.46
C HIS A 655 -14.69 13.84 -48.28
N CYS A 656 -15.31 13.04 -49.14
CA CYS A 656 -14.60 12.23 -50.13
C CYS A 656 -13.81 13.15 -51.07
N PRO A 657 -12.50 12.93 -51.28
CA PRO A 657 -11.69 13.80 -52.13
C PRO A 657 -12.10 13.75 -53.60
N ASP A 658 -12.75 12.67 -54.05
CA ASP A 658 -13.06 12.46 -55.47
C ASP A 658 -14.43 13.06 -55.86
N CYS A 659 -15.43 12.99 -54.98
CA CYS A 659 -16.79 13.44 -55.29
C CYS A 659 -17.35 14.47 -54.30
N GLY A 660 -16.57 14.88 -53.30
CA GLY A 660 -16.96 15.89 -52.31
C GLY A 660 -18.06 15.48 -51.34
N THR A 661 -18.57 14.24 -51.38
CA THR A 661 -19.66 13.79 -50.50
C THR A 661 -19.16 13.58 -49.07
N HIS A 662 -19.83 14.16 -48.08
CA HIS A 662 -19.52 13.96 -46.66
C HIS A 662 -19.79 12.52 -46.23
N SER A 663 -18.85 11.92 -45.50
CA SER A 663 -19.00 10.59 -44.93
C SER A 663 -18.54 10.55 -43.48
N THR A 664 -19.32 9.81 -42.68
CA THR A 664 -19.04 9.40 -41.30
C THR A 664 -19.00 7.88 -41.17
N SER A 665 -19.02 7.15 -42.29
CA SER A 665 -19.06 5.68 -42.31
C SER A 665 -17.64 5.12 -42.40
N TYR A 666 -17.14 4.57 -41.29
CA TYR A 666 -15.76 4.08 -41.18
C TYR A 666 -15.70 2.57 -41.42
N LYS A 667 -14.66 2.13 -42.15
CA LYS A 667 -14.30 0.69 -42.20
C LYS A 667 -13.61 0.25 -40.91
N SER A 668 -12.81 1.16 -40.30
CA SER A 668 -12.20 0.99 -38.97
C SER A 668 -12.00 2.37 -38.36
N LYS A 669 -12.37 2.52 -37.08
CA LYS A 669 -12.20 3.75 -36.30
C LYS A 669 -10.80 3.88 -35.67
N LYS A 670 -9.92 2.90 -35.86
CA LYS A 670 -8.54 2.93 -35.36
C LYS A 670 -7.60 3.55 -36.42
N PRO A 671 -6.90 4.65 -36.12
CA PRO A 671 -5.91 5.21 -37.04
C PRO A 671 -4.76 4.23 -37.32
N THR A 672 -4.25 4.26 -38.54
CA THR A 672 -3.01 3.57 -38.92
C THR A 672 -1.79 4.25 -38.28
N LYS A 673 -0.59 3.65 -38.41
CA LYS A 673 0.67 4.24 -37.92
C LYS A 673 0.96 5.64 -38.51
N ALA A 674 0.37 5.98 -39.65
CA ALA A 674 0.47 7.30 -40.29
C ALA A 674 -0.66 8.28 -39.92
N GLY A 675 -1.52 7.93 -38.94
CA GLY A 675 -2.62 8.79 -38.50
C GLY A 675 -3.87 8.78 -39.40
N GLU A 676 -3.96 7.85 -40.36
CA GLU A 676 -5.08 7.78 -41.32
C GLU A 676 -6.16 6.77 -40.90
N VAL A 677 -7.44 7.08 -41.18
CA VAL A 677 -8.58 6.16 -41.13
C VAL A 677 -9.23 5.99 -42.52
N ARG A 678 -9.90 4.86 -42.78
CA ARG A 678 -10.60 4.61 -44.06
C ARG A 678 -12.12 4.80 -43.90
N LEU A 679 -12.70 5.65 -44.74
CA LEU A 679 -14.14 5.91 -44.81
C LEU A 679 -14.73 5.34 -46.10
N ARG A 680 -16.00 4.94 -46.05
CA ARG A 680 -16.77 4.54 -47.24
C ARG A 680 -17.40 5.77 -47.86
N CYS A 681 -17.23 5.99 -49.17
CA CYS A 681 -17.99 7.01 -49.86
C CYS A 681 -19.46 6.57 -49.95
N LYS A 682 -20.39 7.48 -49.62
CA LYS A 682 -21.84 7.21 -49.69
C LYS A 682 -22.43 7.54 -51.06
N ASN A 683 -21.66 8.13 -51.97
CA ASN A 683 -22.11 8.42 -53.31
C ASN A 683 -22.00 7.15 -54.18
N PRO A 684 -23.12 6.59 -54.66
CA PRO A 684 -23.11 5.38 -55.49
C PRO A 684 -22.42 5.58 -56.86
N ASP A 685 -22.31 6.83 -57.32
CA ASP A 685 -21.68 7.17 -58.61
C ASP A 685 -20.17 7.47 -58.47
N CYS A 686 -19.61 7.39 -57.26
CA CYS A 686 -18.18 7.59 -57.03
C CYS A 686 -17.39 6.31 -57.35
N GLN A 687 -16.34 6.42 -58.18
CA GLN A 687 -15.49 5.28 -58.56
C GLN A 687 -14.75 4.67 -57.36
N ASN A 688 -14.54 5.43 -56.28
CA ASN A 688 -13.83 4.97 -55.09
C ASN A 688 -14.82 4.69 -53.95
N GLU A 689 -15.06 3.39 -53.69
CA GLU A 689 -15.93 2.96 -52.58
C GLU A 689 -15.36 3.37 -51.21
N TYR A 690 -14.03 3.49 -51.09
CA TYR A 690 -13.36 3.90 -49.85
C TYR A 690 -12.26 4.93 -50.11
N PHE A 691 -12.09 5.87 -49.17
CA PHE A 691 -11.03 6.86 -49.20
C PHE A 691 -10.36 7.00 -47.82
N LYS A 692 -9.14 7.53 -47.80
CA LYS A 692 -8.34 7.72 -46.58
C LYS A 692 -8.49 9.15 -46.07
N TRP A 693 -8.57 9.30 -44.75
CA TRP A 693 -8.59 10.58 -44.07
C TRP A 693 -7.52 10.63 -42.99
N LYS A 694 -6.61 11.61 -43.06
CA LYS A 694 -5.58 11.85 -42.04
C LYS A 694 -6.20 12.60 -40.87
N VAL A 695 -6.31 11.94 -39.72
CA VAL A 695 -7.00 12.44 -38.52
C VAL A 695 -6.04 12.95 -37.44
N ILE A 696 -4.75 12.65 -37.58
CA ILE A 696 -3.68 13.08 -36.68
C ILE A 696 -2.57 13.65 -37.57
N ASN A 697 -2.13 14.89 -37.33
CA ASN A 697 -1.13 15.54 -38.16
C ASN A 697 0.29 15.06 -37.88
#